data_AF-A0A2A2DZ69-F1
#
_entry.id   AF-A0A2A2DZ69-F1
#
_cell.length_a   1.000
_cell.length_b   1.000
_cell.length_c   1.000
_cell.angle_alpha   90.00
_cell.angle_beta   90.00
_cell.angle_gamma   90.00
#
_symmetry.space_group_name_H-M   'P 1'
#
loop_
_entity.id
_entity.type
_entity.pdbx_description
1 polymer ?
#
loop_
_entity_poly.entity_id
_entity_poly.type
_entity_poly.pdbx_seq_one_letter_code
_entity_poly.pdbx_strand_id
1 'polypeptide(L)'
;MGMLKGEVRHSRLLAGLAWLLLCAGSLAQAADACRAVFSGGLQTHGSGGVVFQWGAQLLGNTNPVIDTRSVRNPWGTPTCGTQNCQASGFDASSLNLALPNIVAQHDLRVNYLGNGEAGGEALNRYRSITLDAGATLSFNPRHQAYYIQRLSLAYGAKVTLAPGRYWIGQLDMAANSQLRVAGGTAKVILGSSLNLPFHARVNGVDDGSGTPEFLQLFVLGDLNLESSAAVNALAYVEGDYRAAFAARFNGALNARSAELGTAARIENRPAAIATLPWNSQCQERGDLDSDGLIDLFDDDTDGDGYDDERERVAGSDMRDAQSTPDAPPPSIQPNLCVAAFAKGLQSHASDGRIGFGFNAQLRDGPTAYLPAMRVDNSFASAVRSCGSSDCQASFTPARVPALPAFLKTTDGFRQDVPFAGSATLDGSRKEWARLTVGGLASARFTTTGSYRLRELEVGYRSTLELAPGDYWIEKLIVGTEARILPLAGSGTVRLHVLNNLDLPWQARLNATGYERPGDPSRLLVLAENGVTLASSTTVAGFIYARGNLTQQYGALLYGGAVAANLSLDTLARTHFNAAALTKVDFGSLCDLDGDGIGDNQDEDRDGDGISNEYEEQAGTNPDDPASVPPDADRDGIPDSLDDDRDGDGVPNAQDAFPDDPAESKDTDG
;
A
#
# COMPACT_ATOMS: atom_id res chain seq x y z
N MET A 1 1.42 40.77 -84.32
CA MET A 1 2.00 40.23 -85.57
C MET A 1 2.46 38.80 -85.25
N GLY A 2 1.97 37.76 -85.96
CA GLY A 2 2.14 36.33 -85.55
C GLY A 2 1.16 35.94 -84.42
N MET A 3 0.22 34.98 -84.45
CA MET A 3 -0.12 33.79 -85.27
C MET A 3 0.59 32.45 -84.95
N LEU A 4 -0.21 31.46 -84.49
CA LEU A 4 -0.08 29.98 -84.66
C LEU A 4 1.12 29.29 -83.94
N LYS A 5 1.11 28.05 -83.39
CA LYS A 5 0.25 26.83 -83.28
C LYS A 5 0.67 26.07 -81.97
N GLY A 6 0.09 24.95 -81.49
CA GLY A 6 -1.08 24.15 -81.87
C GLY A 6 -0.93 22.63 -81.51
N GLU A 7 -1.89 22.06 -80.75
CA GLU A 7 -2.03 20.63 -80.33
C GLU A 7 -0.93 20.07 -79.37
N VAL A 8 -1.17 19.14 -78.43
CA VAL A 8 -2.02 17.92 -78.44
C VAL A 8 -2.83 17.73 -77.14
N ARG A 9 -4.15 17.50 -77.27
CA ARG A 9 -4.98 16.81 -76.25
C ARG A 9 -5.04 15.33 -76.63
N HIS A 10 -4.54 14.40 -75.80
CA HIS A 10 -5.00 12.99 -75.76
C HIS A 10 -4.54 12.15 -74.54
N SER A 11 -3.90 12.72 -73.52
CA SER A 11 -3.26 11.93 -72.42
C SER A 11 -3.87 12.10 -71.01
N ARG A 12 -5.07 12.69 -70.87
CA ARG A 12 -5.68 12.98 -69.55
C ARG A 12 -6.90 12.13 -69.15
N LEU A 13 -7.46 11.32 -70.04
CA LEU A 13 -8.62 10.46 -69.70
C LEU A 13 -8.23 9.08 -69.14
N LEU A 14 -7.09 8.51 -69.54
CA LEU A 14 -6.61 7.23 -69.00
C LEU A 14 -5.99 7.37 -67.59
N ALA A 15 -5.37 8.50 -67.28
CA ALA A 15 -4.81 8.77 -65.95
C ALA A 15 -5.90 8.89 -64.87
N GLY A 16 -7.07 9.48 -65.19
CA GLY A 16 -8.18 9.64 -64.25
C GLY A 16 -8.85 8.32 -63.85
N LEU A 17 -8.99 7.38 -64.80
CA LEU A 17 -9.55 6.06 -64.54
C LEU A 17 -8.58 5.15 -63.76
N ALA A 18 -7.26 5.27 -64.00
CA ALA A 18 -6.26 4.55 -63.21
C ALA A 18 -6.23 5.03 -61.74
N TRP A 19 -6.34 6.34 -61.50
CA TRP A 19 -6.39 6.89 -60.13
C TRP A 19 -7.65 6.48 -59.37
N LEU A 20 -8.83 6.45 -60.02
CA LEU A 20 -10.07 6.00 -59.39
C LEU A 20 -10.07 4.51 -59.04
N LEU A 21 -9.37 3.67 -59.80
CA LEU A 21 -9.22 2.24 -59.49
C LEU A 21 -8.13 1.96 -58.43
N LEU A 22 -7.06 2.77 -58.38
CA LEU A 22 -6.02 2.65 -57.34
C LEU A 22 -6.50 3.14 -55.96
N CYS A 23 -7.29 4.23 -55.90
CA CYS A 23 -7.88 4.68 -54.63
C CYS A 23 -8.99 3.76 -54.10
N ALA A 24 -9.64 2.96 -54.97
CA ALA A 24 -10.60 1.95 -54.52
C ALA A 24 -9.93 0.76 -53.80
N GLY A 25 -8.68 0.42 -54.15
CA GLY A 25 -7.91 -0.63 -53.49
C GLY A 25 -7.46 -0.25 -52.08
N SER A 26 -6.99 0.98 -51.88
CA SER A 26 -6.53 1.46 -50.57
C SER A 26 -7.68 1.77 -49.61
N LEU A 27 -8.82 2.26 -50.09
CA LEU A 27 -10.02 2.45 -49.25
C LEU A 27 -10.65 1.12 -48.82
N ALA A 28 -10.51 0.05 -49.61
CA ALA A 28 -10.92 -1.30 -49.19
C ALA A 28 -10.01 -1.85 -48.07
N GLN A 29 -8.68 -1.67 -48.17
CA GLN A 29 -7.74 -2.09 -47.12
C GLN A 29 -7.87 -1.26 -45.82
N ALA A 30 -8.15 0.05 -45.92
CA ALA A 30 -8.42 0.88 -44.75
C ALA A 30 -9.73 0.49 -44.02
N ALA A 31 -10.69 -0.12 -44.72
CA ALA A 31 -11.91 -0.66 -44.11
C ALA A 31 -11.69 -2.01 -43.40
N ASP A 32 -10.66 -2.78 -43.78
CA ASP A 32 -10.35 -4.09 -43.17
C ASP A 32 -9.55 -4.01 -41.86
N ALA A 33 -8.90 -2.88 -41.57
CA ALA A 33 -8.13 -2.67 -40.33
C ALA A 33 -9.00 -2.66 -39.05
N CYS A 34 -10.32 -2.46 -39.20
CA CYS A 34 -11.27 -2.31 -38.09
C CYS A 34 -12.25 -3.49 -37.95
N ARG A 35 -11.82 -4.73 -38.21
CA ARG A 35 -12.57 -5.91 -37.72
C ARG A 35 -12.48 -5.95 -36.19
N ALA A 36 -13.60 -5.68 -35.53
CA ALA A 36 -13.67 -5.64 -34.07
C ALA A 36 -13.35 -7.02 -33.46
N VAL A 37 -12.53 -7.00 -32.41
CA VAL A 37 -12.24 -8.15 -31.53
C VAL A 37 -13.53 -8.70 -30.88
N PHE A 38 -14.57 -7.87 -30.80
CA PHE A 38 -15.93 -8.23 -30.42
C PHE A 38 -16.91 -7.62 -31.45
N SER A 39 -17.05 -8.28 -32.62
CA SER A 39 -18.03 -7.90 -33.67
C SER A 39 -19.42 -8.52 -33.42
N GLY A 40 -19.48 -9.60 -32.64
CA GLY A 40 -20.71 -10.28 -32.22
C GLY A 40 -20.57 -10.95 -30.85
N GLY A 41 -21.58 -11.76 -30.48
CA GLY A 41 -21.60 -12.42 -29.16
C GLY A 41 -20.70 -13.65 -29.04
N LEU A 42 -20.52 -14.36 -30.14
CA LEU A 42 -19.58 -15.48 -30.26
C LEU A 42 -18.86 -15.31 -31.59
N GLN A 43 -17.55 -15.50 -31.60
CA GLN A 43 -16.69 -15.47 -32.78
C GLN A 43 -15.39 -16.23 -32.52
N THR A 44 -14.62 -16.48 -33.57
CA THR A 44 -13.31 -17.13 -33.46
C THR A 44 -12.23 -16.46 -34.29
N HIS A 45 -11.00 -16.47 -33.77
CA HIS A 45 -9.78 -16.05 -34.48
C HIS A 45 -8.90 -17.24 -34.88
N GLY A 46 -7.76 -16.99 -35.51
CA GLY A 46 -6.71 -18.02 -35.70
C GLY A 46 -7.13 -19.24 -36.53
N SER A 47 -8.06 -19.07 -37.49
CA SER A 47 -8.65 -20.12 -38.34
C SER A 47 -9.50 -21.22 -37.66
N GLY A 48 -9.79 -21.14 -36.36
CA GLY A 48 -10.57 -22.16 -35.67
C GLY A 48 -12.08 -22.10 -35.91
N GLY A 49 -12.84 -22.87 -35.11
CA GLY A 49 -14.25 -23.16 -35.37
C GLY A 49 -15.10 -23.32 -34.11
N VAL A 50 -16.42 -23.31 -34.31
CA VAL A 50 -17.42 -23.50 -33.23
C VAL A 50 -18.09 -24.87 -33.35
N VAL A 51 -18.16 -25.61 -32.24
CA VAL A 51 -18.84 -26.90 -32.13
C VAL A 51 -19.95 -26.82 -31.08
N PHE A 52 -21.17 -27.20 -31.46
CA PHE A 52 -22.32 -27.29 -30.57
C PHE A 52 -22.71 -28.76 -30.36
N GLN A 53 -22.62 -29.23 -29.11
CA GLN A 53 -23.12 -30.55 -28.71
C GLN A 53 -24.63 -30.51 -28.42
N TRP A 54 -25.22 -31.66 -28.07
CA TRP A 54 -26.67 -31.81 -27.93
C TRP A 54 -27.29 -30.80 -26.95
N GLY A 55 -28.24 -30.01 -27.43
CA GLY A 55 -28.93 -28.99 -26.62
C GLY A 55 -28.09 -27.79 -26.19
N ALA A 56 -26.87 -27.63 -26.71
CA ALA A 56 -26.08 -26.41 -26.53
C ALA A 56 -26.76 -25.20 -27.22
N GLN A 57 -26.66 -24.00 -26.65
CA GLN A 57 -27.37 -22.82 -27.16
C GLN A 57 -26.51 -21.54 -27.13
N LEU A 58 -26.51 -20.81 -28.24
CA LEU A 58 -26.22 -19.38 -28.33
C LEU A 58 -27.55 -18.62 -28.31
N LEU A 59 -27.70 -17.74 -27.32
CA LEU A 59 -28.89 -16.92 -27.07
C LEU A 59 -28.52 -15.43 -27.18
N GLY A 60 -29.52 -14.55 -27.29
CA GLY A 60 -29.32 -13.09 -27.33
C GLY A 60 -28.67 -12.52 -28.61
N ASN A 61 -28.20 -13.37 -29.54
CA ASN A 61 -27.58 -12.90 -30.78
C ASN A 61 -28.63 -12.37 -31.78
N THR A 62 -28.35 -11.23 -32.41
CA THR A 62 -29.25 -10.57 -33.37
C THR A 62 -29.25 -11.22 -34.76
N ASN A 63 -28.21 -11.99 -35.08
CA ASN A 63 -28.00 -12.68 -36.35
C ASN A 63 -27.59 -14.15 -36.08
N PRO A 64 -28.11 -15.16 -36.78
CA PRO A 64 -27.61 -16.55 -36.67
C PRO A 64 -26.21 -16.76 -37.29
N VAL A 65 -25.67 -15.79 -38.04
CA VAL A 65 -24.31 -15.84 -38.57
C VAL A 65 -23.29 -15.46 -37.49
N ILE A 66 -22.23 -16.25 -37.39
CA ILE A 66 -21.10 -16.15 -36.44
C ILE A 66 -19.83 -15.90 -37.26
N ASP A 67 -18.97 -14.98 -36.80
CA ASP A 67 -17.65 -14.75 -37.39
C ASP A 67 -16.68 -15.87 -36.99
N THR A 68 -16.68 -16.92 -37.82
CA THR A 68 -15.86 -18.12 -37.66
C THR A 68 -15.65 -18.83 -39.00
N ARG A 69 -14.58 -19.65 -39.11
CA ARG A 69 -14.34 -20.48 -40.30
C ARG A 69 -15.32 -21.62 -40.45
N SER A 70 -15.82 -22.18 -39.35
CA SER A 70 -16.78 -23.28 -39.41
C SER A 70 -17.66 -23.35 -38.18
N VAL A 71 -18.92 -23.72 -38.39
CA VAL A 71 -19.86 -24.11 -37.34
C VAL A 71 -20.22 -25.57 -37.57
N ARG A 72 -20.07 -26.41 -36.53
CA ARG A 72 -20.50 -27.81 -36.55
C ARG A 72 -21.53 -28.06 -35.47
N ASN A 73 -22.66 -28.64 -35.87
CA ASN A 73 -23.72 -29.11 -35.00
C ASN A 73 -24.02 -30.57 -35.39
N PRO A 74 -23.36 -31.57 -34.75
CA PRO A 74 -23.52 -32.99 -35.10
C PRO A 74 -24.95 -33.51 -34.91
N TRP A 75 -25.79 -32.79 -34.15
CA TRP A 75 -27.10 -33.23 -33.68
C TRP A 75 -28.28 -32.55 -34.41
N GLY A 76 -28.00 -31.51 -35.20
CA GLY A 76 -28.98 -30.81 -36.05
C GLY A 76 -30.03 -29.94 -35.32
N THR A 77 -30.02 -29.90 -33.99
CA THR A 77 -30.97 -29.12 -33.16
C THR A 77 -30.68 -27.62 -33.20
N PRO A 78 -31.68 -26.71 -33.25
CA PRO A 78 -31.45 -25.26 -33.25
C PRO A 78 -30.52 -24.78 -32.13
N THR A 79 -29.42 -24.13 -32.50
CA THR A 79 -28.38 -23.62 -31.59
C THR A 79 -28.33 -22.09 -31.50
N CYS A 80 -28.86 -21.35 -32.47
CA CYS A 80 -28.94 -19.88 -32.46
C CYS A 80 -30.40 -19.45 -32.25
N GLY A 81 -30.85 -19.47 -31.00
CA GLY A 81 -32.26 -19.22 -30.65
C GLY A 81 -33.22 -20.21 -31.33
N THR A 82 -33.94 -19.76 -32.35
CA THR A 82 -34.91 -20.56 -33.11
C THR A 82 -34.35 -21.18 -34.39
N GLN A 83 -33.09 -20.92 -34.73
CA GLN A 83 -32.43 -21.39 -35.95
C GLN A 83 -31.09 -22.08 -35.65
N ASN A 84 -30.48 -22.71 -36.65
CA ASN A 84 -29.09 -23.20 -36.55
C ASN A 84 -28.11 -22.05 -36.83
N CYS A 85 -27.04 -21.96 -36.04
CA CYS A 85 -25.97 -21.01 -36.29
C CYS A 85 -25.25 -21.31 -37.62
N GLN A 86 -24.78 -20.28 -38.31
CA GLN A 86 -24.05 -20.39 -39.57
C GLN A 86 -22.67 -19.71 -39.44
N ALA A 87 -21.66 -20.24 -40.13
CA ALA A 87 -20.35 -19.59 -40.22
C ALA A 87 -20.39 -18.49 -41.29
N SER A 88 -19.79 -17.33 -41.02
CA SER A 88 -19.51 -16.32 -42.07
C SER A 88 -18.42 -16.80 -43.05
N GLY A 89 -17.61 -17.78 -42.64
CA GLY A 89 -16.48 -18.31 -43.43
C GLY A 89 -15.17 -17.55 -43.24
N PHE A 90 -15.22 -16.47 -42.44
CA PHE A 90 -14.08 -15.64 -42.07
C PHE A 90 -13.91 -15.63 -40.55
N ASP A 91 -12.67 -15.51 -40.10
CA ASP A 91 -12.30 -15.34 -38.70
C ASP A 91 -12.28 -13.86 -38.28
N ALA A 92 -12.50 -13.62 -36.99
CA ALA A 92 -12.35 -12.33 -36.34
C ALA A 92 -10.87 -12.01 -36.10
N SER A 93 -10.58 -10.73 -35.81
CA SER A 93 -9.23 -10.29 -35.42
C SER A 93 -8.77 -10.98 -34.13
N SER A 94 -7.50 -11.40 -34.13
CA SER A 94 -6.73 -11.69 -32.91
C SER A 94 -6.16 -10.40 -32.31
N LEU A 95 -5.74 -10.46 -31.05
CA LEU A 95 -4.85 -9.46 -30.44
C LEU A 95 -3.44 -10.04 -30.33
N ASN A 96 -2.44 -9.15 -30.29
CA ASN A 96 -1.19 -9.44 -29.61
C ASN A 96 -1.39 -9.13 -28.12
N LEU A 97 -0.98 -10.03 -27.23
CA LEU A 97 -1.08 -9.87 -25.78
C LEU A 97 0.17 -10.49 -25.14
N ALA A 98 0.78 -9.78 -24.20
CA ALA A 98 1.77 -10.32 -23.29
C ALA A 98 1.28 -10.17 -21.84
N LEU A 99 1.92 -10.90 -20.93
CA LEU A 99 2.03 -10.43 -19.56
C LEU A 99 3.35 -9.67 -19.43
N PRO A 100 3.38 -8.57 -18.67
CA PRO A 100 4.61 -7.91 -18.32
C PRO A 100 5.43 -8.79 -17.37
N ASN A 101 6.69 -8.41 -17.14
CA ASN A 101 7.53 -9.12 -16.19
C ASN A 101 7.06 -8.85 -14.75
N ILE A 102 6.17 -9.71 -14.24
CA ILE A 102 5.64 -9.60 -12.88
C ILE A 102 6.75 -9.90 -11.84
N VAL A 103 7.59 -8.91 -11.54
CA VAL A 103 8.56 -8.94 -10.44
C VAL A 103 7.80 -8.64 -9.14
N ALA A 104 7.24 -9.69 -8.54
CA ALA A 104 6.41 -9.54 -7.35
C ALA A 104 7.08 -10.02 -6.05
N GLN A 105 6.89 -9.24 -4.99
CA GLN A 105 7.72 -9.31 -3.80
C GLN A 105 6.99 -9.92 -2.59
N HIS A 106 5.65 -9.80 -2.53
CA HIS A 106 4.87 -10.08 -1.32
C HIS A 106 3.93 -11.28 -1.43
N ASP A 107 3.77 -12.02 -0.33
CA ASP A 107 2.83 -13.13 -0.20
C ASP A 107 1.70 -12.75 0.79
N LEU A 108 0.44 -12.86 0.36
CA LEU A 108 -0.75 -12.60 1.18
C LEU A 108 -1.53 -13.90 1.41
N ARG A 109 -1.89 -14.20 2.66
CA ARG A 109 -2.80 -15.30 3.00
C ARG A 109 -3.98 -14.83 3.82
N VAL A 110 -5.20 -15.10 3.33
CA VAL A 110 -6.43 -14.95 4.10
C VAL A 110 -6.86 -16.32 4.62
N ASN A 111 -6.81 -16.50 5.93
CA ASN A 111 -7.11 -17.77 6.60
C ASN A 111 -8.60 -18.13 6.55
N TYR A 112 -8.94 -19.37 6.93
CA TYR A 112 -10.30 -19.93 6.90
C TYR A 112 -11.36 -18.99 7.50
N LEU A 113 -12.43 -18.70 6.73
CA LEU A 113 -13.49 -17.72 7.04
C LEU A 113 -13.01 -16.29 7.40
N GLY A 114 -11.74 -15.97 7.12
CA GLY A 114 -11.16 -14.65 7.32
C GLY A 114 -11.65 -13.64 6.29
N ASN A 115 -11.42 -12.36 6.58
CA ASN A 115 -11.59 -11.26 5.64
C ASN A 115 -10.25 -10.53 5.53
N GLY A 116 -9.81 -10.20 4.33
CA GLY A 116 -8.58 -9.45 4.09
C GLY A 116 -8.76 -8.37 3.03
N GLU A 117 -7.75 -7.54 2.88
CA GLU A 117 -7.63 -6.56 1.79
C GLU A 117 -6.26 -6.70 1.10
N ALA A 118 -6.23 -6.55 -0.21
CA ALA A 118 -5.01 -6.38 -0.99
C ALA A 118 -4.96 -4.94 -1.52
N GLY A 119 -3.78 -4.30 -1.56
CA GLY A 119 -3.64 -2.89 -1.98
C GLY A 119 -3.45 -1.85 -0.88
N GLY A 120 -2.75 -2.18 0.21
CA GLY A 120 -2.49 -1.26 1.33
C GLY A 120 -1.58 -0.07 1.00
N GLU A 121 -0.71 0.32 1.95
CA GLU A 121 0.28 1.40 1.74
C GLU A 121 1.30 1.00 0.64
N ALA A 122 1.01 1.39 -0.60
CA ALA A 122 1.77 1.14 -1.83
C ALA A 122 1.83 -0.32 -2.38
N LEU A 123 1.20 -1.32 -1.73
CA LEU A 123 1.34 -2.73 -2.13
C LEU A 123 0.40 -3.18 -3.27
N ASN A 124 0.83 -3.10 -4.54
CA ASN A 124 0.10 -3.63 -5.70
C ASN A 124 0.73 -4.88 -6.37
N ARG A 125 1.97 -5.28 -6.03
CA ARG A 125 2.70 -6.43 -6.61
C ARG A 125 2.79 -7.65 -5.67
N TYR A 126 2.12 -8.77 -6.01
CA TYR A 126 2.01 -9.99 -5.19
C TYR A 126 2.57 -11.25 -5.86
N ARG A 127 3.45 -11.97 -5.17
CA ARG A 127 3.98 -13.28 -5.58
C ARG A 127 2.92 -14.37 -5.40
N SER A 128 2.24 -14.38 -4.26
CA SER A 128 1.05 -15.21 -4.09
C SER A 128 -0.02 -14.51 -3.26
N ILE A 129 -1.28 -14.76 -3.63
CA ILE A 129 -2.46 -14.43 -2.83
C ILE A 129 -3.23 -15.73 -2.63
N THR A 130 -3.31 -16.20 -1.39
CA THR A 130 -3.96 -17.48 -1.04
C THR A 130 -5.15 -17.24 -0.12
N LEU A 131 -6.35 -17.62 -0.58
CA LEU A 131 -7.56 -17.63 0.25
C LEU A 131 -7.89 -19.06 0.66
N ASP A 132 -7.95 -19.31 1.97
CA ASP A 132 -8.48 -20.55 2.54
C ASP A 132 -10.02 -20.63 2.42
N ALA A 133 -10.61 -21.78 2.76
CA ALA A 133 -12.02 -22.04 2.48
C ALA A 133 -12.97 -21.02 3.14
N GLY A 134 -13.91 -20.51 2.34
CA GLY A 134 -14.89 -19.49 2.74
C GLY A 134 -14.31 -18.12 3.12
N ALA A 135 -13.01 -17.87 2.93
CA ALA A 135 -12.40 -16.56 3.16
C ALA A 135 -12.89 -15.52 2.14
N THR A 136 -12.82 -14.24 2.50
CA THR A 136 -13.11 -13.12 1.60
C THR A 136 -11.93 -12.16 1.44
N LEU A 137 -11.76 -11.60 0.25
CA LEU A 137 -10.74 -10.60 -0.07
C LEU A 137 -11.37 -9.48 -0.89
N SER A 138 -11.08 -8.23 -0.54
CA SER A 138 -11.30 -7.06 -1.40
C SER A 138 -9.98 -6.49 -1.90
N PHE A 139 -9.95 -6.00 -3.15
CA PHE A 139 -8.86 -5.15 -3.62
C PHE A 139 -9.17 -3.68 -3.33
N ASN A 140 -8.17 -2.93 -2.86
CA ASN A 140 -8.30 -1.54 -2.48
C ASN A 140 -8.41 -0.66 -3.73
N PRO A 141 -9.40 0.25 -3.83
CA PRO A 141 -9.58 1.10 -5.00
C PRO A 141 -8.56 2.26 -5.12
N ARG A 142 -7.62 2.41 -4.17
CA ARG A 142 -6.49 3.36 -4.28
C ARG A 142 -5.59 3.02 -5.47
N HIS A 143 -5.41 1.74 -5.75
CA HIS A 143 -4.61 1.27 -6.87
C HIS A 143 -5.49 0.99 -8.07
N GLN A 144 -5.09 1.45 -9.25
CA GLN A 144 -5.79 1.18 -10.51
C GLN A 144 -5.18 0.01 -11.29
N ALA A 145 -4.07 -0.55 -10.80
CA ALA A 145 -3.33 -1.62 -11.44
C ALA A 145 -2.70 -2.58 -10.41
N TYR A 146 -2.85 -3.89 -10.62
CA TYR A 146 -2.35 -4.95 -9.73
C TYR A 146 -1.63 -6.06 -10.49
N TYR A 147 -0.48 -6.49 -9.99
CA TYR A 147 0.33 -7.54 -10.60
C TYR A 147 0.46 -8.72 -9.65
N ILE A 148 -0.01 -9.90 -10.05
CA ILE A 148 -0.15 -11.06 -9.17
C ILE A 148 0.40 -12.30 -9.88
N GLN A 149 1.54 -12.85 -9.44
CA GLN A 149 2.06 -14.08 -10.07
C GLN A 149 1.11 -15.26 -9.88
N ARG A 150 0.50 -15.40 -8.69
CA ARG A 150 -0.47 -16.47 -8.41
C ARG A 150 -1.59 -16.04 -7.46
N LEU A 151 -2.84 -16.18 -7.90
CA LEU A 151 -4.05 -16.01 -7.09
C LEU A 151 -4.74 -17.36 -6.92
N SER A 152 -4.93 -17.81 -5.67
CA SER A 152 -5.48 -19.13 -5.35
C SER A 152 -6.69 -19.03 -4.42
N LEU A 153 -7.85 -19.49 -4.88
CA LEU A 153 -9.13 -19.47 -4.16
C LEU A 153 -9.55 -20.90 -3.78
N ALA A 154 -9.52 -21.22 -2.48
CA ALA A 154 -10.07 -22.47 -1.97
C ALA A 154 -11.61 -22.51 -2.01
N TYR A 155 -12.18 -23.64 -1.57
CA TYR A 155 -13.63 -23.91 -1.63
C TYR A 155 -14.46 -22.74 -1.05
N GLY A 156 -15.39 -22.21 -1.86
CA GLY A 156 -16.29 -21.14 -1.45
C GLY A 156 -15.63 -19.78 -1.13
N ALA A 157 -14.33 -19.61 -1.37
CA ALA A 157 -13.64 -18.33 -1.18
C ALA A 157 -14.15 -17.27 -2.17
N LYS A 158 -14.17 -15.99 -1.74
CA LYS A 158 -14.73 -14.88 -2.51
C LYS A 158 -13.74 -13.73 -2.65
N VAL A 159 -13.39 -13.38 -3.88
CA VAL A 159 -12.56 -12.21 -4.20
C VAL A 159 -13.41 -11.14 -4.85
N THR A 160 -13.26 -9.90 -4.40
CA THR A 160 -13.92 -8.71 -4.95
C THR A 160 -12.88 -7.74 -5.50
N LEU A 161 -12.86 -7.60 -6.81
CA LEU A 161 -12.02 -6.65 -7.53
C LEU A 161 -12.61 -5.23 -7.46
N ALA A 162 -11.76 -4.24 -7.24
CA ALA A 162 -12.04 -2.84 -7.55
C ALA A 162 -11.96 -2.60 -9.08
N PRO A 163 -12.48 -1.49 -9.61
CA PRO A 163 -12.16 -1.05 -10.98
C PRO A 163 -10.64 -0.95 -11.19
N GLY A 164 -10.13 -1.34 -12.36
CA GLY A 164 -8.68 -1.30 -12.65
C GLY A 164 -8.18 -2.44 -13.53
N ARG A 165 -6.87 -2.45 -13.80
CA ARG A 165 -6.11 -3.49 -14.50
C ARG A 165 -5.60 -4.55 -13.50
N TYR A 166 -5.64 -5.82 -13.89
CA TYR A 166 -5.14 -6.94 -13.10
C TYR A 166 -4.36 -7.89 -14.00
N TRP A 167 -3.04 -7.92 -13.88
CA TRP A 167 -2.18 -8.91 -14.53
C TRP A 167 -1.99 -10.08 -13.56
N ILE A 168 -2.53 -11.24 -13.91
CA ILE A 168 -2.53 -12.43 -13.08
C ILE A 168 -1.79 -13.55 -13.83
N GLY A 169 -0.62 -13.96 -13.33
CA GLY A 169 0.18 -15.04 -13.91
C GLY A 169 -0.59 -16.37 -13.94
N GLN A 170 -1.13 -16.77 -12.78
CA GLN A 170 -1.94 -17.98 -12.61
C GLN A 170 -3.13 -17.72 -11.68
N LEU A 171 -4.33 -18.13 -12.10
CA LEU A 171 -5.56 -18.12 -11.29
C LEU A 171 -6.03 -19.55 -11.02
N ASP A 172 -5.85 -20.01 -9.78
CA ASP A 172 -6.37 -21.28 -9.30
C ASP A 172 -7.72 -21.07 -8.61
N MET A 173 -8.77 -21.73 -9.09
CA MET A 173 -10.10 -21.70 -8.50
C MET A 173 -10.53 -23.09 -8.05
N ALA A 174 -11.10 -23.21 -6.84
CA ALA A 174 -11.75 -24.42 -6.35
C ALA A 174 -13.29 -24.34 -6.51
N ALA A 175 -13.97 -25.46 -6.29
CA ALA A 175 -15.44 -25.53 -6.41
C ALA A 175 -16.14 -24.47 -5.53
N ASN A 176 -17.23 -23.90 -6.05
CA ASN A 176 -17.99 -22.78 -5.45
C ASN A 176 -17.21 -21.49 -5.17
N SER A 177 -15.92 -21.38 -5.52
CA SER A 177 -15.18 -20.12 -5.39
C SER A 177 -15.67 -19.05 -6.37
N GLN A 178 -15.43 -17.78 -6.04
CA GLN A 178 -16.01 -16.65 -6.76
C GLN A 178 -15.02 -15.51 -6.92
N LEU A 179 -14.81 -15.08 -8.16
CA LEU A 179 -14.21 -13.80 -8.50
C LEU A 179 -15.35 -12.84 -8.89
N ARG A 180 -15.42 -11.65 -8.30
CA ARG A 180 -16.48 -10.65 -8.51
C ARG A 180 -15.87 -9.27 -8.73
N VAL A 181 -16.60 -8.36 -9.38
CA VAL A 181 -16.23 -6.94 -9.50
C VAL A 181 -17.18 -6.12 -8.63
N ALA A 182 -16.67 -5.17 -7.85
CA ALA A 182 -17.47 -4.35 -6.93
C ALA A 182 -18.43 -3.37 -7.64
N GLY A 183 -18.07 -2.99 -8.87
CA GLY A 183 -18.70 -1.97 -9.71
C GLY A 183 -17.66 -1.39 -10.67
N GLY A 184 -18.06 -0.52 -11.60
CA GLY A 184 -17.17 -0.03 -12.66
C GLY A 184 -16.70 -1.16 -13.58
N THR A 185 -15.52 -1.00 -14.20
CA THR A 185 -14.93 -2.01 -15.09
C THR A 185 -13.60 -2.50 -14.52
N ALA A 186 -13.45 -3.81 -14.40
CA ALA A 186 -12.17 -4.46 -14.19
C ALA A 186 -11.68 -5.09 -15.51
N LYS A 187 -10.38 -4.94 -15.79
CA LYS A 187 -9.68 -5.58 -16.90
C LYS A 187 -8.74 -6.63 -16.32
N VAL A 188 -9.01 -7.91 -16.57
CA VAL A 188 -8.22 -9.03 -16.02
C VAL A 188 -7.47 -9.73 -17.16
N ILE A 189 -6.14 -9.72 -17.11
CA ILE A 189 -5.25 -10.39 -18.05
C ILE A 189 -4.65 -11.62 -17.35
N LEU A 190 -4.85 -12.80 -17.91
CA LEU A 190 -4.41 -14.08 -17.35
C LEU A 190 -3.35 -14.73 -18.23
N GLY A 191 -2.14 -14.91 -17.68
CA GLY A 191 -1.01 -15.55 -18.36
C GLY A 191 -1.11 -17.06 -18.50
N SER A 192 -2.04 -17.69 -17.79
CA SER A 192 -2.30 -19.14 -17.84
C SER A 192 -3.66 -19.45 -18.44
N SER A 193 -3.89 -20.73 -18.77
CA SER A 193 -5.24 -21.25 -18.92
C SER A 193 -6.05 -21.04 -17.64
N LEU A 194 -7.35 -20.78 -17.79
CA LEU A 194 -8.31 -20.60 -16.70
C LEU A 194 -9.29 -21.79 -16.67
N ASN A 195 -9.30 -22.52 -15.56
CA ASN A 195 -10.19 -23.64 -15.32
C ASN A 195 -11.20 -23.28 -14.22
N LEU A 196 -12.48 -23.20 -14.54
CA LEU A 196 -13.55 -23.01 -13.55
C LEU A 196 -14.12 -24.38 -13.17
N PRO A 197 -13.87 -24.90 -11.96
CA PRO A 197 -14.46 -26.15 -11.52
C PRO A 197 -15.95 -26.01 -11.19
N PHE A 198 -16.59 -27.13 -10.84
CA PHE A 198 -18.00 -27.22 -10.45
C PHE A 198 -18.50 -26.02 -9.59
N HIS A 199 -19.48 -25.30 -10.12
CA HIS A 199 -20.10 -24.10 -9.51
C HIS A 199 -19.12 -22.93 -9.21
N ALA A 200 -17.90 -22.91 -9.72
CA ALA A 200 -17.06 -21.70 -9.68
C ALA A 200 -17.65 -20.60 -10.57
N ARG A 201 -17.46 -19.33 -10.17
CA ARG A 201 -18.07 -18.18 -10.85
C ARG A 201 -17.07 -17.05 -11.05
N VAL A 202 -17.05 -16.50 -12.26
CA VAL A 202 -16.31 -15.27 -12.60
C VAL A 202 -17.32 -14.17 -12.94
N ASN A 203 -17.23 -13.06 -12.22
CA ASN A 203 -18.16 -11.93 -12.21
C ASN A 203 -19.63 -12.36 -12.03
N GLY A 204 -19.88 -13.31 -11.13
CA GLY A 204 -21.23 -13.87 -10.91
C GLY A 204 -21.62 -13.97 -9.43
N VAL A 205 -22.89 -13.69 -9.14
CA VAL A 205 -23.50 -13.94 -7.82
C VAL A 205 -24.03 -15.37 -7.71
N ASP A 206 -24.63 -15.75 -6.58
CA ASP A 206 -24.85 -17.16 -6.23
C ASP A 206 -25.82 -17.92 -7.16
N ASP A 207 -26.67 -17.23 -7.94
CA ASP A 207 -27.52 -17.83 -8.98
C ASP A 207 -26.84 -17.96 -10.36
N GLY A 208 -25.61 -17.44 -10.49
CA GLY A 208 -24.82 -17.38 -11.73
C GLY A 208 -25.04 -16.12 -12.58
N SER A 209 -25.97 -15.24 -12.20
CA SER A 209 -26.17 -13.94 -12.86
C SER A 209 -25.04 -12.96 -12.54
N GLY A 210 -24.83 -12.00 -13.44
CA GLY A 210 -23.82 -10.96 -13.32
C GLY A 210 -23.94 -9.94 -14.46
N THR A 211 -23.20 -8.84 -14.33
CA THR A 211 -23.14 -7.73 -15.30
C THR A 211 -21.86 -7.84 -16.12
N PRO A 212 -21.88 -8.44 -17.33
CA PRO A 212 -20.68 -8.61 -18.15
C PRO A 212 -20.02 -7.30 -18.56
N GLU A 213 -20.73 -6.19 -18.49
CA GLU A 213 -20.21 -4.82 -18.62
C GLU A 213 -19.07 -4.51 -17.65
N PHE A 214 -19.04 -5.17 -16.48
CA PHE A 214 -18.05 -4.89 -15.43
C PHE A 214 -16.73 -5.67 -15.57
N LEU A 215 -16.64 -6.64 -16.50
CA LEU A 215 -15.44 -7.45 -16.65
C LEU A 215 -15.03 -7.62 -18.13
N GLN A 216 -13.85 -7.09 -18.44
CA GLN A 216 -13.08 -7.48 -19.62
C GLN A 216 -12.07 -8.56 -19.19
N LEU A 217 -12.10 -9.72 -19.84
CA LEU A 217 -11.30 -10.90 -19.49
C LEU A 217 -10.41 -11.32 -20.66
N PHE A 218 -9.11 -11.38 -20.44
CA PHE A 218 -8.12 -11.79 -21.45
C PHE A 218 -7.39 -13.02 -20.92
N VAL A 219 -7.38 -14.12 -21.69
CA VAL A 219 -6.80 -15.40 -21.28
C VAL A 219 -5.79 -15.84 -22.34
N LEU A 220 -4.50 -15.87 -22.02
CA LEU A 220 -3.43 -16.29 -22.93
C LEU A 220 -3.37 -17.82 -23.11
N GLY A 221 -4.10 -18.58 -22.28
CA GLY A 221 -4.29 -20.03 -22.43
C GLY A 221 -5.69 -20.43 -22.90
N ASP A 222 -6.11 -21.63 -22.52
CA ASP A 222 -7.48 -22.14 -22.71
C ASP A 222 -8.43 -21.62 -21.62
N LEU A 223 -9.72 -21.49 -21.93
CA LEU A 223 -10.79 -21.20 -20.97
C LEU A 223 -11.73 -22.42 -20.86
N ASN A 224 -11.60 -23.20 -19.78
CA ASN A 224 -12.40 -24.41 -19.55
C ASN A 224 -13.40 -24.20 -18.41
N LEU A 225 -14.69 -24.43 -18.67
CA LEU A 225 -15.77 -24.37 -17.68
C LEU A 225 -16.29 -25.78 -17.40
N GLU A 226 -16.18 -26.26 -16.15
CA GLU A 226 -16.84 -27.48 -15.69
C GLU A 226 -18.36 -27.29 -15.52
N SER A 227 -19.04 -28.37 -15.13
CA SER A 227 -20.51 -28.40 -14.99
C SER A 227 -21.02 -27.29 -14.05
N SER A 228 -22.02 -26.56 -14.53
CA SER A 228 -22.64 -25.42 -13.83
C SER A 228 -21.68 -24.26 -13.44
N ALA A 229 -20.47 -24.21 -13.99
CA ALA A 229 -19.63 -23.01 -13.88
C ALA A 229 -20.23 -21.83 -14.66
N ALA A 230 -19.93 -20.60 -14.23
CA ALA A 230 -20.47 -19.38 -14.85
C ALA A 230 -19.42 -18.28 -15.04
N VAL A 231 -19.43 -17.65 -16.22
CA VAL A 231 -18.64 -16.45 -16.55
C VAL A 231 -19.57 -15.34 -17.05
N ASN A 232 -19.44 -14.12 -16.52
CA ASN A 232 -20.12 -12.93 -17.04
C ASN A 232 -19.07 -11.89 -17.48
N ALA A 233 -18.68 -11.87 -18.76
CA ALA A 233 -17.59 -11.01 -19.25
C ALA A 233 -17.68 -10.73 -20.75
N LEU A 234 -16.94 -9.72 -21.21
CA LEU A 234 -16.39 -9.71 -22.57
C LEU A 234 -15.04 -10.43 -22.50
N ALA A 235 -14.93 -11.62 -23.10
CA ALA A 235 -13.74 -12.47 -22.99
C ALA A 235 -13.03 -12.68 -24.32
N TYR A 236 -11.73 -12.37 -24.37
CA TYR A 236 -10.82 -12.85 -25.39
C TYR A 236 -9.99 -14.01 -24.86
N VAL A 237 -9.92 -15.09 -25.61
CA VAL A 237 -9.18 -16.31 -25.27
C VAL A 237 -8.21 -16.59 -26.41
N GLU A 238 -6.92 -16.58 -26.14
CA GLU A 238 -5.90 -16.87 -27.16
C GLU A 238 -5.93 -18.35 -27.56
N GLY A 239 -6.20 -19.25 -26.62
CA GLY A 239 -6.44 -20.69 -26.82
C GLY A 239 -7.90 -21.05 -27.09
N ASP A 240 -8.28 -22.28 -26.73
CA ASP A 240 -9.63 -22.81 -26.93
C ASP A 240 -10.56 -22.46 -25.75
N TYR A 241 -11.83 -22.19 -26.05
CA TYR A 241 -12.93 -22.19 -25.08
C TYR A 241 -13.64 -23.54 -25.06
N ARG A 242 -13.82 -24.14 -23.88
CA ARG A 242 -14.57 -25.39 -23.71
C ARG A 242 -15.55 -25.29 -22.55
N ALA A 243 -16.82 -25.62 -22.79
CA ALA A 243 -17.88 -25.57 -21.80
C ALA A 243 -18.51 -26.95 -21.56
N ALA A 244 -18.50 -27.44 -20.33
CA ALA A 244 -19.10 -28.71 -19.94
C ALA A 244 -20.62 -28.60 -19.68
N PHE A 245 -21.22 -29.65 -19.10
CA PHE A 245 -22.66 -29.76 -18.96
C PHE A 245 -23.30 -28.58 -18.20
N ALA A 246 -24.27 -27.92 -18.84
CA ALA A 246 -25.00 -26.77 -18.30
C ALA A 246 -24.13 -25.59 -17.81
N ALA A 247 -22.87 -25.51 -18.23
CA ALA A 247 -22.02 -24.34 -18.03
C ALA A 247 -22.60 -23.10 -18.74
N ARG A 248 -22.34 -21.91 -18.20
CA ARG A 248 -22.91 -20.64 -18.67
C ARG A 248 -21.84 -19.60 -18.94
N PHE A 249 -21.93 -18.96 -20.09
CA PHE A 249 -21.22 -17.72 -20.42
C PHE A 249 -22.24 -16.65 -20.77
N ASN A 250 -22.05 -15.43 -20.29
CA ASN A 250 -22.95 -14.29 -20.50
C ASN A 250 -22.09 -13.07 -20.86
N GLY A 251 -22.38 -12.39 -21.97
CA GLY A 251 -21.53 -11.31 -22.50
C GLY A 251 -21.11 -11.54 -23.95
N ALA A 252 -19.81 -11.45 -24.26
CA ALA A 252 -19.26 -11.70 -25.59
C ALA A 252 -17.98 -12.55 -25.52
N LEU A 253 -17.75 -13.44 -26.49
CA LEU A 253 -16.61 -14.35 -26.52
C LEU A 253 -15.93 -14.38 -27.89
N ASN A 254 -14.61 -14.16 -27.91
CA ASN A 254 -13.74 -14.41 -29.05
C ASN A 254 -12.62 -15.38 -28.61
N ALA A 255 -12.54 -16.56 -29.24
CA ALA A 255 -11.59 -17.62 -28.87
C ALA A 255 -10.93 -18.23 -30.12
N ARG A 256 -9.85 -19.01 -29.99
CA ARG A 256 -9.28 -19.75 -31.13
C ARG A 256 -10.30 -20.74 -31.69
N SER A 257 -10.84 -21.58 -30.81
CA SER A 257 -11.99 -22.45 -31.09
C SER A 257 -12.98 -22.38 -29.92
N ALA A 258 -14.23 -22.75 -30.14
CA ALA A 258 -15.25 -22.84 -29.09
C ALA A 258 -16.01 -24.16 -29.15
N GLU A 259 -15.90 -24.99 -28.12
CA GLU A 259 -16.73 -26.20 -27.95
C GLU A 259 -17.74 -26.02 -26.82
N LEU A 260 -19.03 -26.05 -27.17
CA LEU A 260 -20.14 -26.00 -26.24
C LEU A 260 -20.68 -27.42 -26.03
N GLY A 261 -20.43 -27.97 -24.84
CA GLY A 261 -20.93 -29.27 -24.39
C GLY A 261 -22.44 -29.30 -24.15
N THR A 262 -22.94 -30.47 -23.76
CA THR A 262 -24.37 -30.73 -23.62
C THR A 262 -25.09 -29.72 -22.73
N ALA A 263 -26.15 -29.09 -23.24
CA ALA A 263 -26.93 -28.06 -22.54
C ALA A 263 -26.13 -26.82 -22.08
N ALA A 264 -24.86 -26.64 -22.49
CA ALA A 264 -24.09 -25.43 -22.22
C ALA A 264 -24.69 -24.23 -22.97
N ARG A 265 -24.56 -23.03 -22.40
CA ARG A 265 -25.18 -21.82 -22.93
C ARG A 265 -24.21 -20.65 -23.00
N ILE A 266 -24.21 -19.96 -24.14
CA ILE A 266 -23.66 -18.62 -24.30
C ILE A 266 -24.84 -17.67 -24.50
N GLU A 267 -24.97 -16.65 -23.65
CA GLU A 267 -25.99 -15.61 -23.77
C GLU A 267 -25.31 -14.30 -24.17
N ASN A 268 -25.49 -13.90 -25.43
CA ASN A 268 -24.92 -12.65 -25.94
C ASN A 268 -25.58 -11.46 -25.22
N ARG A 269 -24.76 -10.50 -24.78
CA ARG A 269 -25.20 -9.16 -24.35
C ARG A 269 -24.66 -8.08 -25.30
N PRO A 270 -25.37 -7.77 -26.40
CA PRO A 270 -24.97 -6.68 -27.31
C PRO A 270 -24.84 -5.33 -26.63
N ALA A 271 -25.60 -5.09 -25.55
CA ALA A 271 -25.48 -3.88 -24.74
C ALA A 271 -24.07 -3.74 -24.12
N ALA A 272 -23.46 -4.84 -23.68
CA ALA A 272 -22.12 -4.82 -23.08
C ALA A 272 -21.01 -4.54 -24.10
N ILE A 273 -21.20 -5.01 -25.35
CA ILE A 273 -20.32 -4.69 -26.50
C ILE A 273 -20.45 -3.20 -26.88
N ALA A 274 -21.63 -2.60 -26.68
CA ALA A 274 -21.90 -1.21 -27.04
C ALA A 274 -21.56 -0.18 -25.95
N THR A 275 -21.56 -0.57 -24.67
CA THR A 275 -21.27 0.33 -23.53
C THR A 275 -19.80 0.41 -23.17
N LEU A 276 -19.05 -0.69 -23.35
CA LEU A 276 -17.59 -0.66 -23.29
C LEU A 276 -17.08 -0.13 -24.65
N PRO A 277 -16.36 1.00 -24.70
CA PRO A 277 -16.07 1.72 -25.94
C PRO A 277 -14.90 1.09 -26.73
N TRP A 278 -14.93 -0.24 -26.86
CA TRP A 278 -13.90 -1.04 -27.53
C TRP A 278 -13.57 -0.53 -28.94
N ASN A 279 -14.58 -0.03 -29.66
CA ASN A 279 -14.41 0.47 -31.03
C ASN A 279 -13.77 1.87 -31.11
N SER A 280 -13.76 2.67 -30.03
CA SER A 280 -12.92 3.88 -29.97
C SER A 280 -11.55 3.59 -29.36
N GLN A 281 -11.45 2.65 -28.42
CA GLN A 281 -10.16 2.11 -27.95
C GLN A 281 -9.39 1.39 -29.09
N CYS A 282 -10.08 0.92 -30.14
CA CYS A 282 -9.44 0.45 -31.37
C CYS A 282 -8.89 1.59 -32.28
N GLN A 283 -9.27 2.85 -32.06
CA GLN A 283 -8.60 4.00 -32.69
C GLN A 283 -7.33 4.39 -31.92
N GLU A 284 -7.28 4.08 -30.62
CA GLU A 284 -6.11 4.14 -29.74
C GLU A 284 -5.16 2.94 -29.96
N ARG A 285 -4.92 2.56 -31.22
CA ARG A 285 -3.73 1.74 -31.59
C ARG A 285 -2.48 2.62 -31.58
N GLY A 286 -2.27 3.30 -30.45
CA GLY A 286 -0.95 3.73 -30.04
C GLY A 286 -0.14 2.50 -29.66
N ASP A 287 1.16 2.66 -29.86
CA ASP A 287 2.27 1.78 -29.48
C ASP A 287 3.38 2.83 -29.27
N LEU A 288 3.26 3.54 -28.14
CA LEU A 288 3.88 4.86 -27.93
C LEU A 288 5.41 4.76 -27.84
N ASP A 289 5.91 3.73 -27.15
CA ASP A 289 7.33 3.38 -27.05
C ASP A 289 7.82 2.50 -28.24
N SER A 290 6.89 1.89 -28.96
CA SER A 290 7.11 0.98 -30.10
C SER A 290 7.65 -0.42 -29.75
N ASP A 291 7.32 -0.98 -28.57
CA ASP A 291 7.66 -2.36 -28.20
C ASP A 291 6.81 -3.45 -28.92
N GLY A 292 5.64 -3.08 -29.46
CA GLY A 292 4.72 -3.96 -30.18
C GLY A 292 3.56 -4.53 -29.34
N LEU A 293 3.43 -4.09 -28.09
CA LEU A 293 2.17 -4.03 -27.36
C LEU A 293 1.37 -2.80 -27.85
N ILE A 294 0.33 -2.43 -27.12
CA ILE A 294 -0.44 -1.20 -27.36
C ILE A 294 -0.74 -0.59 -25.99
N ASP A 295 -0.82 0.74 -25.87
CA ASP A 295 -1.04 1.49 -24.61
C ASP A 295 -2.15 0.88 -23.72
N LEU A 296 -3.15 0.25 -24.33
CA LEU A 296 -4.29 -0.38 -23.65
C LEU A 296 -3.93 -1.65 -22.84
N PHE A 297 -2.86 -2.35 -23.19
CA PHE A 297 -2.39 -3.60 -22.54
C PHE A 297 -0.99 -3.51 -21.96
N ASP A 298 -0.28 -2.44 -22.31
CA ASP A 298 0.97 -2.04 -21.70
C ASP A 298 0.83 -1.82 -20.17
N ASP A 299 1.96 -1.97 -19.48
CA ASP A 299 2.14 -1.52 -18.09
C ASP A 299 3.18 -0.41 -17.92
N ASP A 300 3.93 -0.04 -18.96
CA ASP A 300 4.99 1.00 -18.99
C ASP A 300 4.83 1.81 -20.30
N THR A 301 3.78 2.63 -20.38
CA THR A 301 3.22 3.15 -21.65
C THR A 301 4.19 3.99 -22.49
N ASP A 302 5.23 4.59 -21.90
CA ASP A 302 6.25 5.35 -22.64
C ASP A 302 7.66 4.74 -22.61
N GLY A 303 7.84 3.60 -21.94
CA GLY A 303 9.04 2.78 -21.98
C GLY A 303 10.22 3.32 -21.17
N ASP A 304 9.98 4.18 -20.18
CA ASP A 304 11.02 4.77 -19.33
C ASP A 304 11.56 3.80 -18.25
N GLY A 305 10.85 2.69 -18.00
CA GLY A 305 11.19 1.67 -17.01
C GLY A 305 10.38 1.73 -15.71
N TYR A 306 9.39 2.63 -15.61
CA TYR A 306 8.48 2.77 -14.49
C TYR A 306 7.03 2.49 -14.89
N ASP A 307 6.38 1.54 -14.21
CA ASP A 307 5.02 1.17 -14.58
C ASP A 307 3.99 2.28 -14.33
N ASP A 308 3.00 2.44 -15.23
CA ASP A 308 1.97 3.49 -15.24
C ASP A 308 1.35 3.75 -13.84
N GLU A 309 1.21 2.71 -13.02
CA GLU A 309 0.59 2.79 -11.71
C GLU A 309 1.53 3.40 -10.66
N ARG A 310 2.83 3.17 -10.78
CA ARG A 310 3.86 3.82 -9.97
C ARG A 310 3.90 5.32 -10.29
N GLU A 311 3.89 5.66 -11.58
CA GLU A 311 3.81 7.02 -12.07
C GLU A 311 2.56 7.76 -11.60
N ARG A 312 1.37 7.18 -11.84
CA ARG A 312 0.08 7.71 -11.42
C ARG A 312 -0.04 7.88 -9.89
N VAL A 313 0.74 7.14 -9.12
CA VAL A 313 0.84 7.30 -7.65
C VAL A 313 1.85 8.39 -7.26
N ALA A 314 2.92 8.59 -8.03
CA ALA A 314 3.87 9.68 -7.85
C ALA A 314 3.34 11.05 -8.34
N GLY A 315 2.47 11.03 -9.35
CA GLY A 315 1.94 12.23 -10.02
C GLY A 315 2.67 12.59 -11.33
N SER A 316 3.49 11.69 -11.88
CA SER A 316 4.16 11.86 -13.17
C SER A 316 3.23 11.50 -14.35
N ASP A 317 3.57 11.97 -15.56
CA ASP A 317 2.78 11.78 -16.79
C ASP A 317 3.27 10.56 -17.60
N MET A 318 2.53 9.46 -17.46
CA MET A 318 2.67 8.13 -18.11
C MET A 318 2.59 8.09 -19.65
N ARG A 319 2.97 9.19 -20.31
CA ARG A 319 2.97 9.39 -21.77
C ARG A 319 4.14 10.26 -22.23
N ASP A 320 5.08 10.56 -21.35
CA ASP A 320 6.28 11.36 -21.59
C ASP A 320 7.45 10.74 -20.82
N ALA A 321 8.28 9.94 -21.49
CA ALA A 321 9.44 9.25 -20.92
C ALA A 321 10.55 10.18 -20.39
N GLN A 322 10.32 11.51 -20.29
CA GLN A 322 11.14 12.46 -19.54
C GLN A 322 10.50 12.88 -18.21
N SER A 323 9.20 12.61 -18.03
CA SER A 323 8.43 12.73 -16.80
C SER A 323 8.49 11.42 -16.02
N THR A 324 9.69 10.96 -15.65
CA THR A 324 9.85 9.84 -14.72
C THR A 324 9.16 10.17 -13.37
N PRO A 325 8.67 9.20 -12.58
CA PRO A 325 8.40 9.41 -11.16
C PRO A 325 9.64 10.03 -10.53
N ASP A 326 9.48 11.12 -9.78
CA ASP A 326 10.56 11.60 -8.91
C ASP A 326 11.11 10.40 -8.15
N ALA A 327 12.42 10.14 -8.27
CA ALA A 327 13.10 9.28 -7.32
C ALA A 327 12.72 9.84 -5.95
N PRO A 328 12.02 9.06 -5.10
CA PRO A 328 11.20 9.61 -4.03
C PRO A 328 12.08 10.60 -3.28
N PRO A 329 11.72 11.91 -3.28
CA PRO A 329 12.62 12.97 -2.81
C PRO A 329 13.14 12.49 -1.48
N PRO A 330 14.48 12.46 -1.25
CA PRO A 330 15.11 11.71 -0.16
C PRO A 330 14.27 11.98 1.06
N SER A 331 13.47 10.97 1.45
CA SER A 331 12.20 11.27 2.11
C SER A 331 12.52 12.15 3.29
N ILE A 332 11.83 13.29 3.46
CA ILE A 332 11.87 14.04 4.73
C ILE A 332 11.58 12.96 5.77
N GLN A 333 12.62 12.41 6.36
CA GLN A 333 12.47 11.21 7.15
C GLN A 333 11.88 11.80 8.40
N PRO A 334 10.62 11.48 8.75
CA PRO A 334 10.20 11.79 10.09
C PRO A 334 11.23 11.08 10.96
N ASN A 335 12.01 11.86 11.73
CA ASN A 335 13.22 11.36 12.37
C ASN A 335 12.98 9.99 13.01
N LEU A 336 14.01 9.15 13.06
CA LEU A 336 13.79 7.70 13.26
C LEU A 336 12.95 7.38 14.52
N CYS A 337 12.95 8.26 15.53
CA CYS A 337 12.02 8.29 16.65
C CYS A 337 10.54 8.53 16.26
N VAL A 338 10.21 9.64 15.60
CA VAL A 338 8.84 9.91 15.13
C VAL A 338 8.37 8.79 14.20
N ALA A 339 9.21 8.31 13.26
CA ALA A 339 8.91 7.14 12.44
C ALA A 339 8.56 5.90 13.27
N ALA A 340 9.35 5.59 14.30
CA ALA A 340 9.15 4.44 15.19
C ALA A 340 7.81 4.46 15.97
N PHE A 341 7.14 5.61 16.07
CA PHE A 341 5.82 5.75 16.70
C PHE A 341 4.69 6.18 15.76
N ALA A 342 4.98 6.62 14.53
CA ALA A 342 4.03 7.20 13.58
C ALA A 342 2.77 6.36 13.29
N LYS A 343 2.85 5.02 13.36
CA LYS A 343 1.72 4.11 13.11
C LYS A 343 0.99 3.65 14.38
N GLY A 344 1.32 4.22 15.55
CA GLY A 344 0.67 3.98 16.85
C GLY A 344 1.08 2.69 17.56
N LEU A 345 1.02 1.54 16.88
CA LEU A 345 1.55 0.27 17.38
C LEU A 345 2.48 -0.34 16.33
N GLN A 346 3.73 -0.59 16.71
CA GLN A 346 4.80 -0.97 15.80
C GLN A 346 5.69 -2.06 16.38
N SER A 347 6.13 -3.00 15.54
CA SER A 347 6.97 -4.13 15.92
C SER A 347 8.30 -4.09 15.17
N HIS A 348 9.41 -4.06 15.91
CA HIS A 348 10.76 -3.91 15.34
C HIS A 348 11.49 -5.24 15.07
N ALA A 349 10.99 -6.35 15.61
CA ALA A 349 11.62 -7.66 15.41
C ALA A 349 11.41 -8.18 13.98
N SER A 350 12.41 -8.90 13.45
CA SER A 350 12.40 -9.45 12.08
C SER A 350 11.38 -10.57 11.85
N ASP A 351 10.78 -11.12 12.91
CA ASP A 351 9.63 -12.03 12.93
C ASP A 351 8.44 -11.44 13.71
N GLY A 352 8.49 -10.13 13.97
CA GLY A 352 7.70 -9.44 14.99
C GLY A 352 6.18 -9.43 14.76
N ARG A 353 5.47 -9.54 15.89
CA ARG A 353 4.01 -9.76 15.95
C ARG A 353 3.28 -8.68 16.73
N ILE A 354 2.10 -8.28 16.24
CA ILE A 354 1.09 -7.53 17.00
C ILE A 354 -0.19 -8.37 17.11
N GLY A 355 -0.62 -8.67 18.34
CA GLY A 355 -1.80 -9.49 18.63
C GLY A 355 -2.94 -8.69 19.25
N PHE A 356 -4.14 -8.80 18.69
CA PHE A 356 -5.38 -8.24 19.21
C PHE A 356 -6.31 -9.34 19.75
N GLY A 357 -6.47 -9.38 21.07
CA GLY A 357 -7.42 -10.23 21.79
C GLY A 357 -8.88 -9.82 21.61
N PHE A 358 -9.77 -10.40 22.41
CA PHE A 358 -11.22 -10.18 22.30
C PHE A 358 -11.58 -8.71 22.57
N ASN A 359 -12.13 -8.03 21.57
CA ASN A 359 -12.47 -6.60 21.60
C ASN A 359 -11.28 -5.68 21.96
N ALA A 360 -10.04 -6.12 21.72
CA ALA A 360 -8.86 -5.28 21.80
C ALA A 360 -8.81 -4.30 20.61
N GLN A 361 -8.35 -3.07 20.81
CA GLN A 361 -8.36 -2.05 19.75
C GLN A 361 -7.15 -1.11 19.77
N LEU A 362 -6.62 -0.83 18.57
CA LEU A 362 -5.99 0.45 18.26
C LEU A 362 -7.09 1.42 17.81
N ARG A 363 -7.12 2.59 18.43
CA ARG A 363 -8.00 3.71 18.11
C ARG A 363 -7.16 4.88 17.67
N ASP A 364 -7.75 5.72 16.83
CA ASP A 364 -7.18 7.00 16.40
C ASP A 364 -5.83 6.85 15.63
N GLY A 365 -5.49 5.62 15.21
CA GLY A 365 -4.33 5.31 14.37
C GLY A 365 -4.55 5.78 12.92
N PRO A 366 -3.49 6.19 12.20
CA PRO A 366 -3.62 6.81 10.87
C PRO A 366 -3.90 5.80 9.75
N THR A 367 -3.75 4.50 10.03
CA THR A 367 -3.84 3.41 9.06
C THR A 367 -4.25 2.12 9.77
N ALA A 368 -4.81 1.17 9.03
CA ALA A 368 -5.02 -0.20 9.52
C ALA A 368 -3.78 -1.09 9.32
N TYR A 369 -2.79 -0.65 8.55
CA TYR A 369 -1.58 -1.41 8.24
C TYR A 369 -0.46 -1.07 9.24
N LEU A 370 -0.14 -2.02 10.11
CA LEU A 370 0.83 -1.86 11.18
C LEU A 370 2.20 -2.44 10.80
N PRO A 371 3.29 -1.70 10.99
CA PRO A 371 4.68 -2.18 10.91
C PRO A 371 4.91 -3.40 11.80
N ALA A 372 4.85 -4.57 11.19
CA ALA A 372 5.03 -5.89 11.77
C ALA A 372 5.11 -6.93 10.65
N MET A 373 5.72 -8.09 10.93
CA MET A 373 5.65 -9.25 10.04
C MET A 373 4.31 -9.98 10.13
N ARG A 374 3.61 -9.85 11.27
CA ARG A 374 2.35 -10.53 11.53
C ARG A 374 1.42 -9.72 12.42
N VAL A 375 0.16 -9.61 12.02
CA VAL A 375 -0.95 -9.14 12.86
C VAL A 375 -1.97 -10.26 13.01
N ASP A 376 -2.34 -10.59 14.25
CA ASP A 376 -3.44 -11.54 14.52
C ASP A 376 -4.60 -10.84 15.21
N ASN A 377 -5.81 -11.07 14.70
CA ASN A 377 -7.04 -10.53 15.26
C ASN A 377 -7.94 -11.66 15.78
N SER A 378 -8.55 -11.47 16.96
CA SER A 378 -9.51 -12.42 17.51
C SER A 378 -10.79 -12.49 16.66
N PHE A 379 -11.04 -13.64 16.05
CA PHE A 379 -12.23 -13.93 15.24
C PHE A 379 -13.56 -13.76 16.01
N ALA A 380 -13.51 -13.76 17.34
CA ALA A 380 -14.69 -13.64 18.20
C ALA A 380 -15.07 -12.18 18.50
N SER A 381 -14.25 -11.19 18.15
CA SER A 381 -14.48 -9.79 18.50
C SER A 381 -15.75 -9.23 17.86
N ALA A 382 -16.52 -8.47 18.63
CA ALA A 382 -17.70 -7.72 18.18
C ALA A 382 -17.34 -6.32 17.65
N VAL A 383 -16.12 -5.85 17.92
CA VAL A 383 -15.55 -4.60 17.40
C VAL A 383 -14.28 -4.90 16.61
N ARG A 384 -14.01 -4.06 15.60
CA ARG A 384 -12.80 -4.16 14.79
C ARG A 384 -11.58 -3.62 15.53
N SER A 385 -10.40 -4.16 15.24
CA SER A 385 -9.16 -3.79 15.94
C SER A 385 -8.56 -2.45 15.50
N CYS A 386 -8.78 -1.99 14.26
CA CYS A 386 -8.29 -0.70 13.73
C CYS A 386 -9.46 0.17 13.22
N GLY A 387 -10.19 0.81 14.13
CA GLY A 387 -11.28 1.72 13.78
C GLY A 387 -12.45 1.01 13.08
N SER A 388 -12.56 1.16 11.75
CA SER A 388 -13.61 0.56 10.91
C SER A 388 -13.25 -0.82 10.32
N SER A 389 -11.97 -1.22 10.37
CA SER A 389 -11.46 -2.49 9.83
C SER A 389 -10.54 -3.19 10.83
N ASP A 390 -10.24 -4.47 10.62
CA ASP A 390 -9.25 -5.15 11.45
C ASP A 390 -7.83 -4.75 11.00
N CYS A 391 -6.93 -4.56 11.96
CA CYS A 391 -5.54 -4.24 11.71
C CYS A 391 -4.86 -5.36 10.91
N GLN A 392 -3.97 -5.00 9.98
CA GLN A 392 -3.23 -5.92 9.12
C GLN A 392 -1.73 -5.62 9.22
N ALA A 393 -0.89 -6.59 8.86
CA ALA A 393 0.56 -6.39 8.80
C ALA A 393 0.94 -5.58 7.55
N SER A 394 1.95 -4.72 7.66
CA SER A 394 2.65 -4.18 6.48
C SER A 394 3.63 -5.18 5.86
N PHE A 395 3.96 -6.26 6.58
CA PHE A 395 5.05 -7.20 6.28
C PHE A 395 6.45 -6.56 6.28
N THR A 396 6.58 -5.43 6.98
CA THR A 396 7.83 -4.72 7.21
C THR A 396 7.97 -4.43 8.72
N PRO A 397 9.05 -4.87 9.38
CA PRO A 397 9.34 -4.42 10.75
C PRO A 397 9.54 -2.91 10.77
N ALA A 398 9.17 -2.28 11.87
CA ALA A 398 9.50 -0.88 12.11
C ALA A 398 11.02 -0.71 12.20
N ARG A 399 11.56 0.24 11.43
CA ARG A 399 12.90 0.78 11.71
C ARG A 399 12.83 1.58 12.99
N VAL A 400 13.81 1.43 13.87
CA VAL A 400 13.84 2.05 15.20
C VAL A 400 15.25 2.51 15.53
N PRO A 401 15.41 3.61 16.30
CA PRO A 401 16.71 4.03 16.78
C PRO A 401 17.28 3.02 17.77
N ALA A 402 18.60 2.98 17.89
CA ALA A 402 19.25 2.22 18.96
C ALA A 402 19.04 2.94 20.31
N LEU A 403 18.58 2.23 21.34
CA LEU A 403 18.52 2.80 22.69
C LEU A 403 19.93 3.25 23.15
N PRO A 404 20.08 4.43 23.78
CA PRO A 404 21.35 4.93 24.25
C PRO A 404 21.96 4.07 25.37
N ALA A 405 23.27 4.23 25.59
CA ALA A 405 24.01 3.47 26.60
C ALA A 405 23.48 3.75 28.03
N PHE A 406 22.97 2.71 28.70
CA PHE A 406 22.32 2.86 30.00
C PHE A 406 23.26 3.38 31.11
N LEU A 407 22.94 4.54 31.69
CA LEU A 407 23.74 5.18 32.75
C LEU A 407 23.41 4.65 34.16
N LYS A 408 24.26 3.75 34.67
CA LYS A 408 24.16 3.20 36.04
C LYS A 408 24.75 4.14 37.10
N THR A 409 24.44 3.88 38.37
CA THR A 409 25.06 4.57 39.52
C THR A 409 25.75 3.60 40.47
N THR A 410 26.89 4.01 41.01
CA THR A 410 27.61 3.32 42.10
C THR A 410 27.41 3.99 43.46
N ASP A 411 26.62 5.06 43.55
CA ASP A 411 26.34 5.78 44.79
C ASP A 411 25.68 4.84 45.84
N GLY A 412 25.97 5.08 47.12
CA GLY A 412 25.52 4.27 48.26
C GLY A 412 24.29 4.80 49.00
N PHE A 413 23.80 5.99 48.64
CA PHE A 413 22.79 6.75 49.37
C PHE A 413 21.40 6.13 49.24
N ARG A 414 20.72 5.96 50.37
CA ARG A 414 19.36 5.45 50.46
C ARG A 414 18.46 6.50 51.09
N GLN A 415 17.27 6.65 50.55
CA GLN A 415 16.27 7.59 51.05
C GLN A 415 14.89 6.93 51.07
N ASP A 416 14.29 6.92 52.25
CA ASP A 416 12.97 6.34 52.47
C ASP A 416 11.99 7.48 52.82
N VAL A 417 10.97 7.68 51.97
CA VAL A 417 9.82 8.52 52.30
C VAL A 417 8.82 7.63 53.04
N PRO A 418 8.52 7.88 54.33
CA PRO A 418 7.68 7.00 55.13
C PRO A 418 6.23 6.99 54.63
N PHE A 419 5.45 6.00 55.07
CA PHE A 419 4.01 5.91 54.78
C PHE A 419 3.28 7.24 55.04
N ALA A 420 2.50 7.69 54.06
CA ALA A 420 1.81 8.99 54.05
C ALA A 420 2.71 10.24 54.28
N GLY A 421 4.03 10.10 54.18
CA GLY A 421 4.98 11.20 54.25
C GLY A 421 5.11 11.97 52.93
N SER A 422 5.90 13.03 52.94
CA SER A 422 6.24 13.81 51.75
C SER A 422 7.74 14.10 51.66
N ALA A 423 8.27 14.18 50.45
CA ALA A 423 9.64 14.61 50.19
C ALA A 423 9.73 15.50 48.93
N THR A 424 10.50 16.58 49.02
CA THR A 424 10.87 17.43 47.88
C THR A 424 12.34 17.17 47.56
N LEU A 425 12.65 16.92 46.29
CA LEU A 425 13.97 16.64 45.76
C LEU A 425 14.35 17.80 44.84
N ASP A 426 15.15 18.71 45.36
CA ASP A 426 15.48 20.02 44.79
C ASP A 426 16.60 20.00 43.73
N GLY A 427 17.08 18.81 43.36
CA GLY A 427 18.20 18.64 42.43
C GLY A 427 19.59 18.77 43.07
N SER A 428 19.69 19.04 44.39
CA SER A 428 20.97 19.03 45.13
C SER A 428 21.66 17.65 45.12
N ARG A 429 20.89 16.58 44.90
CA ARG A 429 21.36 15.21 44.64
C ARG A 429 20.77 14.72 43.33
N LYS A 430 21.59 13.99 42.55
CA LYS A 430 21.20 13.36 41.29
C LYS A 430 21.31 11.83 41.28
N GLU A 431 21.86 11.19 42.33
CA GLU A 431 22.11 9.75 42.36
C GLU A 431 21.65 9.06 43.66
N TRP A 432 21.08 7.84 43.55
CA TRP A 432 20.63 7.01 44.68
C TRP A 432 20.95 5.52 44.49
N ALA A 433 21.44 4.88 45.56
CA ALA A 433 21.40 3.43 45.72
C ALA A 433 19.98 2.86 45.79
N ARG A 434 19.08 3.61 46.45
CA ARG A 434 17.64 3.31 46.58
C ARG A 434 16.86 4.58 46.95
N LEU A 435 15.73 4.81 46.28
CA LEU A 435 14.69 5.74 46.73
C LEU A 435 13.39 4.95 46.90
N THR A 436 12.85 4.89 48.12
CA THR A 436 11.56 4.24 48.41
C THR A 436 10.53 5.29 48.78
N VAL A 437 9.44 5.36 48.02
CA VAL A 437 8.26 6.18 48.28
C VAL A 437 7.20 5.28 48.92
N GLY A 438 7.02 5.38 50.23
CA GLY A 438 6.11 4.52 50.99
C GLY A 438 4.64 4.60 50.56
N GLY A 439 3.82 3.65 51.01
CA GLY A 439 2.38 3.65 50.71
C GLY A 439 1.70 4.96 51.11
N LEU A 440 0.81 5.48 50.25
CA LEU A 440 0.15 6.79 50.35
C LEU A 440 1.10 8.01 50.46
N ALA A 441 2.42 7.84 50.35
CA ALA A 441 3.38 8.94 50.44
C ALA A 441 3.48 9.72 49.12
N SER A 442 4.14 10.88 49.17
CA SER A 442 4.48 11.67 48.00
C SER A 442 5.97 11.97 47.91
N ALA A 443 6.52 11.93 46.70
CA ALA A 443 7.87 12.42 46.42
C ALA A 443 7.84 13.28 45.16
N ARG A 444 8.54 14.42 45.17
CA ARG A 444 8.54 15.38 44.06
C ARG A 444 9.95 15.80 43.70
N PHE A 445 10.41 15.44 42.51
CA PHE A 445 11.57 16.07 41.87
C PHE A 445 11.13 17.42 41.30
N THR A 446 11.75 18.53 41.72
CA THR A 446 11.35 19.90 41.30
C THR A 446 12.23 20.52 40.24
N THR A 447 13.36 19.89 39.91
CA THR A 447 14.43 20.49 39.10
C THR A 447 14.67 19.64 37.87
N THR A 448 14.70 20.26 36.68
CA THR A 448 15.00 19.58 35.42
C THR A 448 16.41 19.00 35.42
N GLY A 449 16.60 17.82 34.83
CA GLY A 449 17.93 17.26 34.58
C GLY A 449 17.98 15.73 34.59
N SER A 450 19.18 15.18 34.55
CA SER A 450 19.41 13.73 34.60
C SER A 450 19.61 13.21 36.03
N TYR A 451 18.94 12.11 36.35
CA TYR A 451 18.90 11.42 37.63
C TYR A 451 19.21 9.93 37.45
N ARG A 452 19.98 9.32 38.37
CA ARG A 452 20.37 7.90 38.30
C ARG A 452 19.95 7.17 39.58
N LEU A 453 19.17 6.10 39.44
CA LEU A 453 18.60 5.34 40.55
C LEU A 453 18.79 3.85 40.32
N ARG A 454 19.56 3.17 41.19
CA ARG A 454 19.67 1.70 41.08
C ARG A 454 18.38 0.99 41.48
N GLU A 455 17.61 1.56 42.41
CA GLU A 455 16.31 1.03 42.78
C GLU A 455 15.36 2.18 43.14
N LEU A 456 14.20 2.22 42.50
CA LEU A 456 13.12 3.15 42.79
C LEU A 456 11.86 2.35 43.10
N GLU A 457 11.32 2.53 44.30
CA GLU A 457 10.09 1.88 44.74
C GLU A 457 9.00 2.93 44.95
N VAL A 458 7.85 2.74 44.31
CA VAL A 458 6.70 3.65 44.35
C VAL A 458 5.50 2.88 44.90
N GLY A 459 5.34 2.90 46.22
CA GLY A 459 4.43 2.02 46.98
C GLY A 459 2.93 2.24 46.73
N TYR A 460 2.10 1.38 47.33
CA TYR A 460 0.63 1.38 47.18
C TYR A 460 0.01 2.78 47.28
N ARG A 461 -0.71 3.21 46.24
CA ARG A 461 -1.37 4.54 46.14
C ARG A 461 -0.48 5.75 46.42
N SER A 462 0.85 5.60 46.38
CA SER A 462 1.78 6.71 46.48
C SER A 462 1.77 7.55 45.19
N THR A 463 2.33 8.76 45.26
CA THR A 463 2.46 9.67 44.12
C THR A 463 3.89 10.15 43.99
N LEU A 464 4.53 9.79 42.87
CA LEU A 464 5.83 10.31 42.45
C LEU A 464 5.62 11.37 41.38
N GLU A 465 6.06 12.60 41.63
CA GLU A 465 6.04 13.71 40.69
C GLU A 465 7.45 13.98 40.17
N LEU A 466 7.59 14.06 38.84
CA LEU A 466 8.87 14.16 38.15
C LEU A 466 8.96 15.48 37.38
N ALA A 467 10.02 16.26 37.61
CA ALA A 467 10.40 17.34 36.70
C ALA A 467 10.88 16.76 35.35
N PRO A 468 10.82 17.52 34.24
CA PRO A 468 11.36 17.08 32.95
C PRO A 468 12.82 16.61 33.00
N GLY A 469 13.22 15.78 32.04
CA GLY A 469 14.56 15.20 31.94
C GLY A 469 14.59 13.69 32.18
N ASP A 470 15.81 13.17 32.34
CA ASP A 470 16.15 11.75 32.23
C ASP A 470 16.27 11.04 33.57
N TYR A 471 15.53 9.94 33.73
CA TYR A 471 15.56 9.11 34.93
C TYR A 471 16.07 7.72 34.55
N TRP A 472 17.34 7.47 34.82
CA TRP A 472 18.01 6.19 34.59
C TRP A 472 17.77 5.27 35.79
N ILE A 473 16.80 4.36 35.65
CA ILE A 473 16.31 3.51 36.74
C ILE A 473 16.67 2.05 36.45
N GLU A 474 17.61 1.47 37.21
CA GLU A 474 17.99 0.06 36.97
C GLU A 474 16.82 -0.87 37.33
N LYS A 475 16.10 -0.60 38.42
CA LYS A 475 14.94 -1.37 38.87
C LYS A 475 13.82 -0.45 39.38
N LEU A 476 12.72 -0.38 38.64
CA LEU A 476 11.51 0.35 39.01
C LEU A 476 10.46 -0.63 39.56
N ILE A 477 10.08 -0.47 40.83
CA ILE A 477 9.00 -1.23 41.46
C ILE A 477 7.80 -0.30 41.62
N VAL A 478 6.69 -0.59 40.95
CA VAL A 478 5.44 0.18 41.07
C VAL A 478 4.42 -0.63 41.86
N GLY A 479 3.77 0.01 42.83
CA GLY A 479 2.71 -0.57 43.65
C GLY A 479 1.32 -0.40 43.02
N THR A 480 0.38 -1.22 43.47
CA THR A 480 -1.04 -1.15 43.07
C THR A 480 -1.61 0.26 43.27
N GLU A 481 -2.37 0.76 42.29
CA GLU A 481 -2.92 2.14 42.25
C GLU A 481 -1.90 3.30 42.39
N ALA A 482 -0.58 3.03 42.35
CA ALA A 482 0.45 4.06 42.44
C ALA A 482 0.46 4.98 41.20
N ARG A 483 1.01 6.19 41.37
CA ARG A 483 1.02 7.23 40.34
C ARG A 483 2.42 7.76 40.12
N ILE A 484 2.86 7.79 38.86
CA ILE A 484 4.07 8.52 38.44
C ILE A 484 3.59 9.60 37.46
N LEU A 485 3.86 10.87 37.75
CA LEU A 485 3.28 12.02 37.04
C LEU A 485 4.37 13.03 36.66
N PRO A 486 4.46 13.47 35.40
CA PRO A 486 5.21 14.68 35.03
C PRO A 486 4.62 15.91 35.74
N LEU A 487 5.46 16.73 36.37
CA LEU A 487 5.07 18.04 36.92
C LEU A 487 4.48 18.92 35.81
N ALA A 488 3.49 19.76 36.12
CA ALA A 488 2.88 20.66 35.14
C ALA A 488 3.91 21.69 34.58
N GLY A 489 3.95 21.86 33.25
CA GLY A 489 4.89 22.74 32.55
C GLY A 489 5.12 22.28 31.10
N SER A 490 6.12 22.87 30.43
CA SER A 490 6.70 22.32 29.19
C SER A 490 7.71 21.19 29.49
N GLY A 491 8.10 20.44 28.47
CA GLY A 491 9.13 19.40 28.55
C GLY A 491 8.64 17.99 28.93
N THR A 492 9.48 17.02 28.57
CA THR A 492 9.21 15.57 28.64
C THR A 492 9.94 14.92 29.82
N VAL A 493 9.30 13.94 30.45
CA VAL A 493 9.97 13.01 31.39
C VAL A 493 10.38 11.77 30.62
N ARG A 494 11.69 11.47 30.60
CA ARG A 494 12.26 10.30 29.92
C ARG A 494 12.63 9.24 30.97
N LEU A 495 11.88 8.14 31.00
CA LEU A 495 12.12 7.02 31.92
C LEU A 495 12.94 5.94 31.22
N HIS A 496 14.24 5.91 31.47
CA HIS A 496 15.13 4.84 31.00
C HIS A 496 15.11 3.71 32.03
N VAL A 497 14.59 2.53 31.68
CA VAL A 497 14.41 1.41 32.61
C VAL A 497 15.20 0.19 32.15
N LEU A 498 16.15 -0.27 32.98
CA LEU A 498 17.04 -1.38 32.62
C LEU A 498 16.37 -2.76 32.71
N ASN A 499 15.65 -3.02 33.81
CA ASN A 499 14.90 -4.26 34.00
C ASN A 499 13.50 -4.17 33.37
N ASN A 500 12.69 -5.23 33.49
CA ASN A 500 11.28 -5.17 33.09
C ASN A 500 10.53 -4.04 33.82
N LEU A 501 9.65 -3.35 33.09
CA LEU A 501 8.70 -2.40 33.66
C LEU A 501 7.33 -3.07 33.81
N ASP A 502 7.02 -3.53 35.02
CA ASP A 502 5.72 -4.12 35.34
C ASP A 502 4.86 -3.11 36.12
N LEU A 503 3.81 -2.60 35.47
CA LEU A 503 2.79 -1.76 36.11
C LEU A 503 1.65 -2.66 36.62
N PRO A 504 1.40 -2.73 37.94
CA PRO A 504 0.36 -3.60 38.50
C PRO A 504 -1.04 -3.00 38.34
N TRP A 505 -2.05 -3.74 38.82
CA TRP A 505 -3.47 -3.37 38.75
C TRP A 505 -3.73 -1.90 39.11
N GLN A 506 -4.40 -1.19 38.20
CA GLN A 506 -4.76 0.23 38.31
C GLN A 506 -3.61 1.23 38.56
N ALA A 507 -2.35 0.84 38.36
CA ALA A 507 -1.22 1.78 38.34
C ALA A 507 -1.38 2.82 37.22
N ARG A 508 -0.73 3.98 37.38
CA ARG A 508 -0.92 5.14 36.50
C ARG A 508 0.40 5.82 36.20
N LEU A 509 0.76 5.88 34.93
CA LEU A 509 1.88 6.69 34.43
C LEU A 509 1.30 7.85 33.62
N ASN A 510 1.58 9.08 34.05
CA ASN A 510 1.03 10.31 33.48
C ASN A 510 -0.50 10.25 33.33
N ALA A 511 -1.20 9.74 34.35
CA ALA A 511 -2.66 9.65 34.35
C ALA A 511 -3.23 9.89 35.75
N THR A 512 -4.29 10.69 35.84
CA THR A 512 -4.93 11.00 37.14
C THR A 512 -5.93 9.92 37.56
N GLY A 513 -6.45 9.15 36.59
CA GLY A 513 -7.44 8.10 36.77
C GLY A 513 -7.52 7.16 35.57
N TYR A 514 -8.31 6.09 35.73
CA TYR A 514 -8.72 5.25 34.60
C TYR A 514 -9.50 6.11 33.59
N GLU A 515 -9.16 6.00 32.30
CA GLU A 515 -9.68 6.86 31.21
C GLU A 515 -9.48 8.38 31.47
N ARG A 516 -8.49 8.76 32.29
CA ARG A 516 -8.10 10.16 32.55
C ARG A 516 -6.60 10.36 32.33
N PRO A 517 -6.13 10.25 31.07
CA PRO A 517 -4.75 10.50 30.70
C PRO A 517 -4.34 11.96 30.98
N GLY A 518 -3.05 12.17 31.21
CA GLY A 518 -2.40 13.46 30.99
C GLY A 518 -2.07 13.66 29.51
N ASP A 519 -1.26 14.65 29.20
CA ASP A 519 -0.76 14.89 27.85
C ASP A 519 0.34 13.86 27.49
N PRO A 520 0.15 13.01 26.45
CA PRO A 520 1.12 11.97 26.09
C PRO A 520 2.50 12.51 25.66
N SER A 521 2.60 13.76 25.22
CA SER A 521 3.90 14.35 24.84
C SER A 521 4.89 14.41 26.00
N ARG A 522 4.38 14.37 27.24
CA ARG A 522 5.14 14.67 28.47
C ARG A 522 5.78 13.45 29.12
N LEU A 523 5.65 12.26 28.52
CA LEU A 523 6.23 11.03 29.02
C LEU A 523 6.72 10.14 27.86
N LEU A 524 8.01 9.83 27.89
CA LEU A 524 8.65 8.80 27.07
C LEU A 524 9.21 7.72 27.99
N VAL A 525 8.95 6.45 27.67
CA VAL A 525 9.45 5.28 28.41
C VAL A 525 10.35 4.48 27.49
N LEU A 526 11.61 4.29 27.91
CA LEU A 526 12.66 3.61 27.17
C LEU A 526 13.09 2.38 27.98
N ALA A 527 12.49 1.22 27.66
CA ALA A 527 12.72 -0.03 28.37
C ALA A 527 13.73 -0.92 27.62
N GLU A 528 14.83 -1.24 28.30
CA GLU A 528 15.88 -2.14 27.82
C GLU A 528 15.43 -3.62 27.72
N ASN A 529 14.33 -3.94 28.41
CA ASN A 529 13.69 -5.27 28.47
C ASN A 529 12.17 -5.17 28.17
N GLY A 530 11.33 -6.01 28.79
CA GLY A 530 9.89 -6.05 28.53
C GLY A 530 9.07 -5.04 29.35
N VAL A 531 7.86 -4.75 28.88
CA VAL A 531 6.89 -3.86 29.54
C VAL A 531 5.55 -4.57 29.71
N THR A 532 5.04 -4.65 30.94
CA THR A 532 3.71 -5.20 31.26
C THR A 532 2.81 -4.11 31.80
N LEU A 533 1.73 -3.80 31.09
CA LEU A 533 0.64 -2.95 31.58
C LEU A 533 -0.45 -3.90 32.10
N ALA A 534 -0.49 -4.14 33.42
CA ALA A 534 -1.47 -5.06 34.01
C ALA A 534 -2.90 -4.52 33.96
N SER A 535 -3.87 -5.36 34.33
CA SER A 535 -5.30 -5.07 34.18
C SER A 535 -5.73 -3.69 34.72
N SER A 536 -6.47 -2.95 33.91
CA SER A 536 -6.96 -1.59 34.20
C SER A 536 -5.90 -0.53 34.53
N THR A 537 -4.65 -0.73 34.12
CA THR A 537 -3.59 0.31 34.12
C THR A 537 -3.95 1.43 33.13
N THR A 538 -3.49 2.67 33.38
CA THR A 538 -3.56 3.76 32.40
C THR A 538 -2.19 4.43 32.25
N VAL A 539 -1.69 4.47 31.02
CA VAL A 539 -0.48 5.19 30.64
C VAL A 539 -0.82 6.27 29.61
N ALA A 540 -0.30 7.48 29.77
CA ALA A 540 -0.28 8.50 28.73
C ALA A 540 1.17 8.85 28.37
N GLY A 541 1.64 8.42 27.21
CA GLY A 541 3.04 8.53 26.82
C GLY A 541 3.39 7.62 25.66
N PHE A 542 4.64 7.69 25.24
CA PHE A 542 5.20 6.82 24.21
C PHE A 542 6.12 5.78 24.86
N ILE A 543 6.06 4.53 24.40
CA ILE A 543 6.79 3.41 25.01
C ILE A 543 7.63 2.67 23.97
N TYR A 544 8.94 2.81 24.09
CA TYR A 544 9.91 1.90 23.45
C TYR A 544 10.18 0.73 24.40
N ALA A 545 10.09 -0.50 23.91
CA ALA A 545 10.62 -1.68 24.57
C ALA A 545 11.57 -2.44 23.63
N ARG A 546 12.80 -2.73 24.07
CA ARG A 546 13.66 -3.68 23.32
C ARG A 546 13.10 -5.10 23.42
N GLY A 547 12.43 -5.43 24.52
CA GLY A 547 11.67 -6.67 24.70
C GLY A 547 10.22 -6.59 24.19
N ASN A 548 9.36 -7.43 24.75
CA ASN A 548 7.93 -7.47 24.40
C ASN A 548 7.13 -6.46 25.25
N LEU A 549 6.02 -5.95 24.70
CA LEU A 549 5.01 -5.16 25.41
C LEU A 549 3.69 -5.93 25.50
N THR A 550 3.12 -6.01 26.71
CA THR A 550 1.82 -6.68 26.96
C THR A 550 0.85 -5.74 27.66
N GLN A 551 -0.31 -5.50 27.05
CA GLN A 551 -1.46 -4.82 27.64
C GLN A 551 -2.49 -5.86 28.08
N GLN A 552 -2.63 -6.07 29.40
CA GLN A 552 -3.58 -7.02 29.96
C GLN A 552 -5.03 -6.46 29.95
N TYR A 553 -5.96 -7.20 30.55
CA TYR A 553 -7.40 -6.92 30.56
C TYR A 553 -7.75 -5.44 30.81
N GLY A 554 -8.29 -4.78 29.79
CA GLY A 554 -8.69 -3.37 29.87
C GLY A 554 -7.56 -2.39 30.23
N ALA A 555 -6.29 -2.72 29.98
CA ALA A 555 -5.19 -1.77 30.10
C ALA A 555 -5.26 -0.72 28.98
N LEU A 556 -4.96 0.53 29.32
CA LEU A 556 -5.09 1.69 28.43
C LEU A 556 -3.74 2.36 28.20
N LEU A 557 -3.42 2.59 26.93
CA LEU A 557 -2.31 3.43 26.48
C LEU A 557 -2.86 4.61 25.66
N TYR A 558 -2.44 5.83 25.97
CA TYR A 558 -2.71 7.03 25.18
C TYR A 558 -1.36 7.56 24.67
N GLY A 559 -1.15 7.58 23.35
CA GLY A 559 0.17 7.70 22.73
C GLY A 559 0.46 6.50 21.83
N GLY A 560 1.72 6.08 21.73
CA GLY A 560 2.13 4.96 20.86
C GLY A 560 3.13 4.02 21.53
N ALA A 561 3.31 2.84 20.96
CA ALA A 561 4.28 1.86 21.44
C ALA A 561 5.03 1.17 20.30
N VAL A 562 6.32 0.92 20.54
CA VAL A 562 7.18 0.12 19.68
C VAL A 562 7.88 -0.95 20.52
N ALA A 563 7.82 -2.21 20.08
CA ALA A 563 8.36 -3.35 20.83
C ALA A 563 8.81 -4.50 19.93
N ALA A 564 9.50 -5.51 20.48
CA ALA A 564 9.82 -6.73 19.73
C ALA A 564 8.52 -7.47 19.33
N ASN A 565 7.62 -7.67 20.30
CA ASN A 565 6.26 -8.14 20.07
C ASN A 565 5.27 -7.37 20.94
N LEU A 566 4.04 -7.19 20.46
CA LEU A 566 2.97 -6.49 21.15
C LEU A 566 1.76 -7.43 21.32
N SER A 567 1.25 -7.54 22.54
CA SER A 567 -0.01 -8.26 22.83
C SER A 567 -0.99 -7.34 23.53
N LEU A 568 -2.15 -7.12 22.90
CA LEU A 568 -3.29 -6.44 23.51
C LEU A 568 -4.33 -7.49 23.86
N ASP A 569 -4.47 -7.81 25.14
CA ASP A 569 -5.42 -8.80 25.64
C ASP A 569 -6.86 -8.25 25.62
N THR A 570 -7.81 -9.05 26.11
CA THR A 570 -9.24 -8.73 26.16
C THR A 570 -9.54 -7.30 26.64
N LEU A 571 -10.26 -6.53 25.81
CA LEU A 571 -10.65 -5.14 26.05
C LEU A 571 -9.51 -4.12 26.24
N ALA A 572 -8.24 -4.51 26.05
CA ALA A 572 -7.12 -3.56 26.05
C ALA A 572 -7.27 -2.55 24.89
N ARG A 573 -6.88 -1.30 25.13
CA ARG A 573 -6.98 -0.23 24.13
C ARG A 573 -5.72 0.62 24.07
N THR A 574 -5.31 0.94 22.85
CA THR A 574 -4.35 2.01 22.58
C THR A 574 -5.05 3.10 21.79
N HIS A 575 -4.93 4.34 22.26
CA HIS A 575 -5.43 5.55 21.63
C HIS A 575 -4.23 6.32 21.08
N PHE A 576 -4.02 6.27 19.77
CA PHE A 576 -2.92 6.99 19.16
C PHE A 576 -3.13 8.51 19.22
N ASN A 577 -2.03 9.26 19.32
CA ASN A 577 -2.08 10.72 19.39
C ASN A 577 -0.92 11.32 18.60
N ALA A 578 -1.10 11.48 17.29
CA ALA A 578 -0.12 12.09 16.39
C ALA A 578 0.29 13.51 16.83
N ALA A 579 -0.66 14.32 17.31
CA ALA A 579 -0.42 15.69 17.75
C ALA A 579 0.36 15.82 19.08
N ALA A 580 0.46 14.72 19.83
CA ALA A 580 1.37 14.60 20.97
C ALA A 580 2.73 14.03 20.56
N LEU A 581 2.78 13.15 19.55
CA LEU A 581 4.03 12.55 19.07
C LEU A 581 5.03 13.60 18.59
N THR A 582 4.59 14.59 17.82
CA THR A 582 5.44 15.68 17.32
C THR A 582 5.98 16.62 18.40
N LYS A 583 5.56 16.44 19.67
CA LYS A 583 5.97 17.24 20.83
C LYS A 583 6.74 16.43 21.86
N VAL A 584 6.97 15.13 21.61
CA VAL A 584 7.80 14.30 22.47
C VAL A 584 9.24 14.76 22.28
N ASP A 585 9.88 15.14 23.36
CA ASP A 585 11.33 15.34 23.39
C ASP A 585 11.99 13.97 23.63
N PHE A 586 12.60 13.43 22.59
CA PHE A 586 13.24 12.11 22.62
C PHE A 586 14.59 12.10 23.33
N GLY A 587 15.26 13.26 23.45
CA GLY A 587 16.66 13.40 23.88
C GLY A 587 17.59 12.45 23.13
N SER A 588 18.67 12.01 23.79
CA SER A 588 19.71 11.06 23.32
C SER A 588 19.26 9.71 22.68
N LEU A 589 17.97 9.49 22.46
CA LEU A 589 17.48 8.45 21.54
C LEU A 589 17.51 8.88 20.07
N CYS A 590 17.36 10.19 19.82
CA CYS A 590 17.37 10.87 18.52
C CYS A 590 17.94 12.28 18.77
N ASP A 591 19.24 12.34 18.58
CA ASP A 591 20.24 13.37 18.91
C ASP A 591 21.41 12.97 17.99
N LEU A 592 21.24 13.27 16.69
CA LEU A 592 21.98 12.63 15.59
C LEU A 592 23.44 13.12 15.51
N ASP A 593 23.69 14.40 15.70
CA ASP A 593 25.03 15.00 15.80
C ASP A 593 25.68 14.81 17.19
N GLY A 594 24.85 14.72 18.24
CA GLY A 594 25.26 14.52 19.63
C GLY A 594 25.44 15.79 20.46
N ASP A 595 24.89 16.94 20.05
CA ASP A 595 24.97 18.21 20.78
C ASP A 595 24.13 18.21 22.09
N GLY A 596 23.10 17.36 22.15
CA GLY A 596 22.19 17.20 23.30
C GLY A 596 20.82 17.88 23.17
N ILE A 597 20.54 18.54 22.05
CA ILE A 597 19.22 18.82 21.50
C ILE A 597 18.70 17.51 20.89
N GLY A 598 17.38 17.34 20.81
CA GLY A 598 16.80 16.17 20.15
C GLY A 598 16.33 16.57 18.75
N ASP A 599 16.55 15.72 17.74
CA ASP A 599 16.30 15.96 16.30
C ASP A 599 14.97 16.69 15.97
N ASN A 600 13.95 16.53 16.83
CA ASN A 600 12.60 17.11 16.67
C ASN A 600 12.47 18.57 17.19
N GLN A 601 13.53 19.13 17.74
CA GLN A 601 13.67 20.50 18.25
C GLN A 601 14.97 21.15 17.74
N ASP A 602 15.69 20.46 16.87
CA ASP A 602 16.95 20.89 16.31
C ASP A 602 16.76 21.68 15.00
N GLU A 603 17.65 22.63 14.75
CA GLU A 603 17.68 23.48 13.55
C GLU A 603 18.75 23.00 12.54
N ASP A 604 19.79 22.29 12.98
CA ASP A 604 20.84 21.61 12.20
C ASP A 604 21.11 20.28 12.92
N ARG A 605 20.39 19.21 12.54
CA ARG A 605 20.32 18.00 13.39
C ARG A 605 21.47 17.02 13.17
N ASP A 606 22.18 17.11 12.05
CA ASP A 606 23.29 16.22 11.73
C ASP A 606 24.66 16.89 11.94
N GLY A 607 24.67 18.21 12.15
CA GLY A 607 25.81 18.99 12.60
C GLY A 607 26.80 19.28 11.48
N ASP A 608 26.36 19.26 10.22
CA ASP A 608 27.20 19.57 9.07
C ASP A 608 27.46 21.07 8.89
N GLY A 609 26.60 21.92 9.48
CA GLY A 609 26.68 23.38 9.47
C GLY A 609 25.56 24.07 8.69
N ILE A 610 24.71 23.33 7.97
CA ILE A 610 23.58 23.85 7.21
C ILE A 610 22.27 23.53 7.93
N SER A 611 21.33 24.48 7.97
CA SER A 611 20.05 24.23 8.65
C SER A 611 19.15 23.26 7.89
N ASN A 612 18.38 22.45 8.63
CA ASN A 612 17.39 21.51 8.12
C ASN A 612 16.43 22.15 7.07
N GLU A 613 16.04 23.42 7.27
CA GLU A 613 15.15 24.15 6.36
C GLU A 613 15.83 24.53 5.03
N TYR A 614 17.13 24.82 5.05
CA TYR A 614 17.89 25.12 3.83
C TYR A 614 18.24 23.85 3.06
N GLU A 615 18.55 22.76 3.74
CA GLU A 615 18.74 21.46 3.12
C GLU A 615 17.47 20.90 2.45
N GLU A 616 16.32 20.99 3.11
CA GLU A 616 15.02 20.63 2.52
C GLU A 616 14.74 21.44 1.23
N GLN A 617 15.24 22.67 1.13
CA GLN A 617 15.16 23.52 -0.07
C GLN A 617 16.23 23.19 -1.13
N ALA A 618 17.45 22.84 -0.71
CA ALA A 618 18.55 22.46 -1.59
C ALA A 618 18.40 21.03 -2.14
N GLY A 619 17.53 20.20 -1.55
CA GLY A 619 17.30 18.81 -1.92
C GLY A 619 18.31 17.82 -1.32
N THR A 620 19.04 18.24 -0.29
CA THR A 620 19.93 17.38 0.51
C THR A 620 19.15 16.66 1.62
N ASN A 621 19.83 15.85 2.42
CA ASN A 621 19.21 15.01 3.44
C ASN A 621 19.65 15.43 4.86
N PRO A 622 18.79 16.12 5.64
CA PRO A 622 19.11 16.59 6.99
C PRO A 622 19.37 15.50 8.04
N ASP A 623 19.32 14.23 7.65
CA ASP A 623 19.56 13.09 8.54
C ASP A 623 20.92 12.41 8.18
N ASP A 624 21.83 13.06 7.42
CA ASP A 624 23.12 12.48 6.97
C ASP A 624 24.20 13.56 6.74
N PRO A 625 25.19 13.72 7.65
CA PRO A 625 26.19 14.79 7.60
C PRO A 625 27.26 14.58 6.50
N ALA A 626 27.07 13.61 5.62
CA ALA A 626 27.79 13.48 4.36
C ALA A 626 27.00 14.05 3.15
N SER A 627 25.78 14.53 3.37
CA SER A 627 24.87 15.07 2.36
C SER A 627 24.96 16.59 2.19
N VAL A 628 25.96 17.24 2.78
CA VAL A 628 26.16 18.70 2.78
C VAL A 628 25.97 19.33 1.39
N PRO A 629 25.09 20.33 1.22
CA PRO A 629 25.06 21.12 -0.01
C PRO A 629 26.34 21.97 -0.13
N PRO A 630 26.72 22.40 -1.35
CA PRO A 630 27.79 23.37 -1.52
C PRO A 630 27.47 24.69 -0.79
N ASP A 631 28.44 25.18 -0.03
CA ASP A 631 28.46 26.45 0.68
C ASP A 631 29.92 26.97 0.58
N ALA A 632 30.15 27.91 -0.33
CA ALA A 632 31.50 28.32 -0.74
C ALA A 632 32.15 29.30 0.24
N ASP A 633 31.40 30.24 0.81
CA ASP A 633 31.90 31.25 1.75
C ASP A 633 31.81 30.82 3.24
N ARG A 634 30.92 29.86 3.54
CA ARG A 634 30.61 29.28 4.86
C ARG A 634 29.80 30.17 5.79
N ASP A 635 28.80 30.88 5.26
CA ASP A 635 27.82 31.62 6.07
C ASP A 635 26.65 30.76 6.58
N GLY A 636 26.45 29.55 6.01
CA GLY A 636 25.37 28.61 6.36
C GLY A 636 24.19 28.59 5.37
N ILE A 637 24.25 29.36 4.29
CA ILE A 637 23.27 29.36 3.19
C ILE A 637 23.85 28.56 1.99
N PRO A 638 23.13 27.56 1.45
CA PRO A 638 23.60 26.83 0.27
C PRO A 638 23.82 27.73 -0.96
N ASP A 639 24.87 27.44 -1.74
CA ASP A 639 25.24 28.07 -3.03
C ASP A 639 24.07 28.27 -4.01
N SER A 640 23.03 27.42 -3.92
CA SER A 640 21.84 27.42 -4.77
C SER A 640 20.71 28.35 -4.30
N LEU A 641 20.78 28.80 -3.04
CA LEU A 641 19.83 29.68 -2.36
C LEU A 641 20.45 31.03 -1.97
N ASP A 642 21.78 31.15 -2.08
CA ASP A 642 22.52 32.38 -1.79
C ASP A 642 22.54 33.37 -2.99
N ASP A 643 22.46 34.65 -2.64
CA ASP A 643 22.55 35.81 -3.54
C ASP A 643 23.99 36.34 -3.68
N ASP A 644 24.97 35.95 -2.86
CA ASP A 644 26.37 36.47 -2.79
C ASP A 644 27.39 35.34 -2.47
N ARG A 645 27.45 34.31 -3.34
CA ARG A 645 27.94 32.94 -3.05
C ARG A 645 29.36 32.84 -2.51
N ASP A 646 30.25 33.71 -2.97
CA ASP A 646 31.65 33.70 -2.55
C ASP A 646 31.95 34.69 -1.42
N GLY A 647 30.97 35.49 -0.99
CA GLY A 647 31.10 36.45 0.10
C GLY A 647 32.00 37.65 -0.21
N ASP A 648 32.29 37.96 -1.48
CA ASP A 648 33.04 39.17 -1.90
C ASP A 648 32.27 40.47 -1.56
N GLY A 649 30.94 40.41 -1.49
CA GLY A 649 30.05 41.55 -1.26
C GLY A 649 29.39 42.11 -2.52
N VAL A 650 29.51 41.42 -3.66
CA VAL A 650 28.89 41.74 -4.95
C VAL A 650 27.92 40.61 -5.31
N PRO A 651 26.59 40.85 -5.28
CA PRO A 651 25.63 39.79 -5.51
C PRO A 651 25.82 39.07 -6.85
N ASN A 652 25.62 37.75 -6.87
CA ASN A 652 25.80 36.81 -7.98
C ASN A 652 25.28 37.30 -9.34
N ALA A 653 24.18 38.06 -9.36
CA ALA A 653 23.58 38.63 -10.57
C ALA A 653 24.29 39.88 -11.15
N GLN A 654 25.26 40.43 -10.42
CA GLN A 654 26.09 41.59 -10.76
C GLN A 654 27.58 41.23 -10.87
N ASP A 655 27.94 40.00 -10.51
CA ASP A 655 29.30 39.50 -10.56
C ASP A 655 29.67 38.88 -11.92
N ALA A 656 30.95 38.99 -12.30
CA ALA A 656 31.50 38.37 -13.49
C ALA A 656 32.04 36.94 -13.21
N PHE A 657 32.44 36.65 -11.98
CA PHE A 657 32.93 35.38 -11.49
C PHE A 657 32.29 35.04 -10.12
N PRO A 658 30.98 34.69 -10.06
CA PRO A 658 30.22 34.45 -8.81
C PRO A 658 30.67 33.25 -7.95
N ASP A 659 31.86 32.72 -8.18
CA ASP A 659 32.46 31.59 -7.50
C ASP A 659 33.95 31.88 -7.11
N ASP A 660 34.43 33.15 -7.23
CA ASP A 660 35.81 33.55 -6.92
C ASP A 660 35.86 34.84 -6.06
N PRO A 661 36.08 34.71 -4.73
CA PRO A 661 36.06 35.84 -3.78
C PRO A 661 37.23 36.83 -3.94
N ALA A 662 38.07 36.67 -4.97
CA ALA A 662 39.13 37.59 -5.33
C ALA A 662 38.83 38.44 -6.57
N GLU A 663 37.79 38.15 -7.37
CA GLU A 663 37.58 38.80 -8.68
C GLU A 663 36.11 39.04 -9.05
N SER A 664 35.52 40.13 -8.58
CA SER A 664 34.16 40.54 -8.98
C SER A 664 34.01 41.17 -10.38
N LYS A 665 35.10 41.28 -11.18
CA LYS A 665 35.12 42.00 -12.47
C LYS A 665 36.20 41.51 -13.44
N ASP A 666 35.79 41.10 -14.64
CA ASP A 666 36.69 40.91 -15.79
C ASP A 666 37.48 42.20 -16.09
N THR A 667 38.80 42.10 -15.97
CA THR A 667 39.74 43.18 -16.26
C THR A 667 40.83 42.81 -17.27
N ASP A 668 40.83 41.61 -17.84
CA ASP A 668 41.94 41.09 -18.66
C ASP A 668 41.66 40.85 -20.16
N GLY A 669 40.40 40.59 -20.57
CA GLY A 669 39.82 40.94 -21.89
C GLY A 669 40.16 40.12 -23.15
#